data_AF-M2MXW7-F1
#
_entry.id   AF-M2MXW7-F1
#
_cell.length_a   1.000
_cell.length_b   1.000
_cell.length_c   1.000
_cell.angle_alpha   90.00
_cell.angle_beta   90.00
_cell.angle_gamma   90.00
#
_symmetry.space_group_name_H-M   'P 1'
#
loop_
_entity.id
_entity.type
_entity.pdbx_description
1 polymer ?
#
loop_
_entity_poly.entity_id
_entity_poly.type
_entity_poly.pdbx_seq_one_letter_code
_entity_poly.pdbx_strand_id
1 'polypeptide(L)'
;MARYPAFDDYKQSGNYQAGIQRCDALLQRKPKDVQLLTTKLSLLYAIRSHEAQRVLEQLLAIQPPIQGQQELIAIEDAVTDSQRHVFPQPWTAGPSVAKLWENAVKATPSATQRFDTGSLRFERAVMDNRIQDAQQALIQLKVIQPKNRVVYMAHAAFTQLLSTSNEDLQARLAIGLARKAVTEKLDNDQSLDCRVPGQVFALQRSEKDLESISGRRFRDSKQVFDAHRSRPQNSTHGIEKPVAVIDPSVVPAKEWLAAEVSMLKQNFTSIIQSHCSTDVLRSFATNAMSLFRCSIGPLSQGARRLPADACFLGVSALVRLWEQTDLTEHLLRASFLLERLLVYDEHIHEARLVLTYLYMRLGLGSLAMKYFTSLRVKGIQQETVGHVIYTRLSLVHPHDSRWNSEGAEAERAHMDPVAQLLRAQADYVDEEESIAGIEANILSHGQTGMIFDLQELRDHLRSSMTRRIMTLERRRCCRMQQVKITDVDTIQQMGPRTCQNWIKTVDMRDFAAAFDYGYNVERALHARGGTLPGTAWLLYGLAADAAWCLGVDAPPLVQDAEQLLSVIEALKKSISVEDVPSTESAASRFGLTSAEFLAGEAACRALTVALMLHSMNMTEFDGDHLANAVESVRAAVEAINVEMMLSTPDQVTDRLFDCYTAADACYAVFSACDVRNNDRISGPVMTSLRSLRDHVKQLLASLHGHAKQQQTLIFPDVVVDRFQGDAQMSLALQGFGGIGEFCKGVAASAREGWEGIC
;
A
#
# COMPACT_ATOMS: atom_id res chain seq x y z
N MET A 1 36.42 0.85 37.72
CA MET A 1 35.30 1.79 37.54
C MET A 1 34.06 0.99 37.18
N ALA A 2 32.92 1.23 37.84
CA ALA A 2 31.69 0.54 37.48
C ALA A 2 31.15 1.09 36.15
N ARG A 3 30.83 0.21 35.21
CA ARG A 3 30.26 0.56 33.90
C ARG A 3 28.92 1.29 34.10
N TYR A 4 28.71 2.39 33.36
CA TYR A 4 27.42 3.08 33.34
C TYR A 4 26.35 2.17 32.74
N PRO A 5 25.13 2.15 33.29
CA PRO A 5 24.03 1.42 32.67
C PRO A 5 23.74 2.01 31.28
N ALA A 6 23.57 1.16 30.28
CA ALA A 6 23.07 1.54 28.96
C ALA A 6 21.70 0.90 28.73
N PHE A 7 20.80 1.58 28.01
CA PHE A 7 19.45 1.07 27.73
C PHE A 7 19.49 -0.32 27.06
N ASP A 8 20.39 -0.50 26.08
CA ASP A 8 20.50 -1.75 25.32
C ASP A 8 20.88 -2.98 26.18
N ASP A 9 21.67 -2.77 27.25
CA ASP A 9 22.04 -3.83 28.18
C ASP A 9 20.78 -4.44 28.86
N TYR A 10 19.74 -3.63 29.08
CA TYR A 10 18.49 -4.04 29.71
C TYR A 10 17.39 -4.39 28.71
N LYS A 11 17.44 -3.81 27.50
CA LYS A 11 16.52 -4.15 26.40
C LYS A 11 16.63 -5.60 25.98
N GLN A 12 17.85 -6.13 25.85
CA GLN A 12 18.09 -7.52 25.45
C GLN A 12 17.59 -8.53 26.49
N SER A 13 17.70 -8.19 27.79
CA SER A 13 17.28 -9.07 28.90
C SER A 13 15.84 -8.85 29.34
N GLY A 14 15.16 -7.81 28.86
CA GLY A 14 13.82 -7.39 29.32
C GLY A 14 13.76 -6.93 30.77
N ASN A 15 14.91 -6.86 31.49
CA ASN A 15 14.96 -6.58 32.92
C ASN A 15 15.12 -5.08 33.20
N TYR A 16 14.15 -4.29 32.73
CA TYR A 16 14.17 -2.83 32.86
C TYR A 16 14.19 -2.35 34.33
N GLN A 17 13.53 -3.09 35.23
CA GLN A 17 13.46 -2.76 36.66
C GLN A 17 14.84 -2.77 37.32
N ALA A 18 15.69 -3.75 36.99
CA ALA A 18 17.06 -3.81 37.49
C ALA A 18 17.89 -2.60 36.98
N GLY A 19 17.67 -2.18 35.73
CA GLY A 19 18.30 -0.98 35.17
C GLY A 19 17.88 0.29 35.90
N ILE A 20 16.59 0.43 36.23
CA ILE A 20 16.07 1.58 36.99
C ILE A 20 16.72 1.63 38.38
N GLN A 21 16.73 0.51 39.10
CA GLN A 21 17.37 0.42 40.42
C GLN A 21 18.87 0.76 40.36
N ARG A 22 19.55 0.33 39.29
CA ARG A 22 20.95 0.65 39.08
C ARG A 22 21.17 2.14 38.85
N CYS A 23 20.31 2.77 38.05
CA CYS A 23 20.34 4.22 37.84
C CYS A 23 20.10 4.96 39.17
N ASP A 24 19.12 4.55 39.97
CA ASP A 24 18.83 5.17 41.27
C ASP A 24 20.02 5.13 42.22
N ALA A 25 20.69 3.98 42.33
CA ALA A 25 21.87 3.83 43.18
C ALA A 25 23.03 4.76 42.76
N LEU A 26 23.20 5.00 41.46
CA LEU A 26 24.23 5.90 40.94
C LEU A 26 23.83 7.38 41.06
N LEU A 27 22.56 7.69 40.84
CA LEU A 27 21.99 9.04 40.95
C LEU A 27 21.99 9.55 42.40
N GLN A 28 21.95 8.68 43.41
CA GLN A 28 22.19 9.07 44.81
C GLN A 28 23.54 9.77 45.00
N ARG A 29 24.57 9.37 44.23
CA ARG A 29 25.91 9.98 44.30
C ARG A 29 26.07 11.15 43.32
N LYS A 30 25.39 11.09 42.18
CA LYS A 30 25.45 12.11 41.11
C LYS A 30 24.03 12.49 40.66
N PRO A 31 23.28 13.28 41.43
CA PRO A 31 21.85 13.53 41.18
C PRO A 31 21.55 14.38 39.94
N LYS A 32 22.56 15.01 39.35
CA LYS A 32 22.46 15.86 38.14
C LYS A 32 23.16 15.25 36.92
N ASP A 33 23.51 13.96 36.97
CA ASP A 33 24.15 13.28 35.85
C ASP A 33 23.13 13.07 34.72
N VAL A 34 23.30 13.83 33.63
CA VAL A 34 22.36 13.85 32.50
C VAL A 34 22.27 12.49 31.84
N GLN A 35 23.39 11.80 31.62
CA GLN A 35 23.41 10.49 30.97
C GLN A 35 22.65 9.43 31.78
N LEU A 36 22.81 9.43 33.11
CA LEU A 36 22.08 8.52 34.00
C LEU A 36 20.58 8.84 34.04
N LEU A 37 20.21 10.12 34.07
CA LEU A 37 18.81 10.55 34.05
C LEU A 37 18.14 10.20 32.71
N THR A 38 18.80 10.42 31.58
CA THR A 38 18.28 10.05 30.26
C THR A 38 18.14 8.53 30.12
N THR A 39 19.11 7.75 30.59
CA THR A 39 18.99 6.28 30.58
C THR A 39 17.83 5.82 31.47
N LYS A 40 17.69 6.39 32.67
CA LYS A 40 16.54 6.12 33.56
C LYS A 40 15.21 6.48 32.89
N LEU A 41 15.16 7.61 32.19
CA LEU A 41 13.98 8.06 31.44
C LEU A 41 13.56 7.02 30.38
N SER A 42 14.49 6.57 29.53
CA SER A 42 14.23 5.53 28.52
C SER A 42 13.72 4.22 29.15
N LEU A 43 14.32 3.79 30.26
CA LEU A 43 13.89 2.58 30.98
C LEU A 43 12.48 2.73 31.58
N LEU A 44 12.15 3.90 32.14
CA LEU A 44 10.82 4.18 32.68
C LEU A 44 9.74 4.21 31.58
N TYR A 45 10.07 4.75 30.40
CA TYR A 45 9.17 4.71 29.24
C TYR A 45 8.95 3.28 28.73
N ALA A 46 9.98 2.44 28.72
CA ALA A 46 9.85 1.04 28.31
C ALA A 46 8.85 0.25 29.17
N ILE A 47 8.72 0.59 30.46
CA ILE A 47 7.72 0.02 31.38
C ILE A 47 6.45 0.86 31.54
N ARG A 48 6.29 1.94 30.75
CA ARG A 48 5.15 2.88 30.80
C ARG A 48 4.90 3.46 32.20
N SER A 49 5.96 3.74 32.95
CA SER A 49 5.85 4.32 34.30
C SER A 49 5.54 5.82 34.26
N HIS A 50 4.60 6.27 35.09
CA HIS A 50 4.28 7.68 35.29
C HIS A 50 5.45 8.48 35.89
N GLU A 51 6.45 7.82 36.48
CA GLU A 51 7.65 8.47 37.02
C GLU A 51 8.54 9.07 35.92
N ALA A 52 8.39 8.66 34.66
CA ALA A 52 9.16 9.19 33.54
C ALA A 52 9.03 10.73 33.46
N GLN A 53 7.82 11.25 33.67
CA GLN A 53 7.57 12.69 33.66
C GLN A 53 8.36 13.43 34.75
N ARG A 54 8.49 12.83 35.94
CA ARG A 54 9.28 13.40 37.05
C ARG A 54 10.77 13.45 36.72
N VAL A 55 11.29 12.42 36.05
CA VAL A 55 12.70 12.40 35.60
C VAL A 55 12.93 13.47 34.52
N LEU A 56 11.98 13.66 33.61
CA LEU A 56 12.04 14.71 32.59
C LEU A 56 12.01 16.13 33.21
N GLU A 57 11.19 16.33 34.24
CA GLU A 57 11.17 17.58 35.02
C GLU A 57 12.48 17.80 35.79
N GLN A 58 13.08 16.73 36.31
CA GLN A 58 14.40 16.80 36.96
C GLN A 58 15.49 17.21 35.98
N LEU A 59 15.49 16.67 34.76
CA LEU A 59 16.40 17.09 33.68
C LEU A 59 16.23 18.57 33.34
N LEU A 60 14.98 19.04 33.23
CA LEU A 60 14.66 20.45 32.96
C LEU A 60 15.13 21.40 34.07
N ALA A 61 15.13 20.94 35.33
CA ALA A 61 15.52 21.73 36.49
C ALA A 61 17.05 21.86 36.69
N ILE A 62 17.87 21.19 35.88
CA ILE A 62 19.35 21.26 36.00
C ILE A 62 19.85 22.69 35.75
N GLN A 63 20.75 23.14 36.63
CA GLN A 63 21.44 24.43 36.54
C GLN A 63 22.95 24.23 36.63
N PRO A 64 23.76 24.83 35.72
CA PRO A 64 23.31 25.63 34.55
C PRO A 64 22.51 24.77 33.54
N PRO A 65 21.70 25.40 32.65
CA PRO A 65 20.90 24.66 31.69
C PRO A 65 21.77 23.76 30.79
N ILE A 66 21.22 22.61 30.42
CA ILE A 66 21.84 21.67 29.49
C ILE A 66 22.03 22.36 28.14
N GLN A 67 23.28 22.47 27.69
CA GLN A 67 23.67 23.14 26.44
C GLN A 67 24.26 22.16 25.42
N GLY A 68 24.64 20.95 25.84
CA GLY A 68 25.21 19.95 24.94
C GLY A 68 24.17 19.46 23.94
N GLN A 69 24.42 19.65 22.64
CA GLN A 69 23.51 19.20 21.58
C GLN A 69 23.23 17.69 21.66
N GLN A 70 24.27 16.88 21.90
CA GLN A 70 24.14 15.43 22.04
C GLN A 70 23.27 15.01 23.23
N GLU A 71 23.32 15.78 24.33
CA GLU A 71 22.50 15.52 25.52
C GLU A 71 21.03 15.86 25.25
N LEU A 72 20.76 16.99 24.58
CA LEU A 72 19.42 17.39 24.17
C LEU A 72 18.80 16.39 23.19
N ILE A 73 19.58 15.94 22.20
CA ILE A 73 19.21 14.90 21.24
C ILE A 73 18.82 13.62 21.98
N ALA A 74 19.68 13.13 22.88
CA ALA A 74 19.40 11.88 23.59
C ALA A 74 18.16 11.96 24.50
N ILE A 75 17.89 13.11 25.13
CA ILE A 75 16.66 13.32 25.93
C ILE A 75 15.43 13.33 25.02
N GLU A 76 15.51 14.02 23.89
CA GLU A 76 14.44 14.09 22.90
C GLU A 76 14.13 12.71 22.30
N ASP A 77 15.16 11.97 21.87
CA ASP A 77 15.05 10.59 21.34
C ASP A 77 14.35 9.67 22.34
N ALA A 78 14.71 9.75 23.63
CA ALA A 78 14.06 8.94 24.66
C ALA A 78 12.54 9.22 24.77
N VAL A 79 12.11 10.46 24.53
CA VAL A 79 10.69 10.84 24.56
C VAL A 79 9.99 10.48 23.26
N THR A 80 10.58 10.77 22.10
CA THR A 80 9.97 10.46 20.79
C THR A 80 9.85 8.94 20.58
N ASP A 81 10.86 8.16 20.98
CA ASP A 81 10.80 6.69 20.97
C ASP A 81 9.67 6.14 21.84
N SER A 82 9.39 6.78 22.98
CA SER A 82 8.26 6.38 23.83
C SER A 82 6.90 6.58 23.15
N GLN A 83 6.81 7.54 22.23
CA GLN A 83 5.61 7.91 21.51
C GLN A 83 5.43 7.15 20.18
N ARG A 84 6.43 6.36 19.75
CA ARG A 84 6.43 5.66 18.46
C ARG A 84 5.24 4.72 18.24
N HIS A 85 4.57 4.31 19.31
CA HIS A 85 3.40 3.42 19.30
C HIS A 85 2.06 4.15 19.53
N VAL A 86 2.07 5.48 19.65
CA VAL A 86 0.86 6.30 19.83
C VAL A 86 0.27 6.64 18.46
N PHE A 87 -1.04 6.46 18.31
CA PHE A 87 -1.79 6.84 17.11
C PHE A 87 -2.90 7.85 17.43
N PRO A 88 -3.06 8.95 16.66
CA PRO A 88 -2.10 9.42 15.65
C PRO A 88 -0.76 9.79 16.30
N GLN A 89 0.32 9.77 15.52
CA GLN A 89 1.64 10.17 16.03
C GLN A 89 1.58 11.63 16.53
N PRO A 90 2.10 11.92 17.74
CA PRO A 90 2.09 13.27 18.26
C PRO A 90 2.93 14.23 17.41
N TRP A 91 2.44 15.45 17.19
CA TRP A 91 3.19 16.50 16.50
C TRP A 91 4.24 17.19 17.38
N THR A 92 4.47 16.72 18.61
CA THR A 92 5.39 17.33 19.57
C THR A 92 5.98 16.30 20.53
N ALA A 93 7.25 16.48 20.90
CA ALA A 93 7.91 15.77 22.02
C ALA A 93 7.47 16.30 23.39
N GLY A 94 6.59 17.30 23.43
CA GLY A 94 5.98 17.84 24.64
C GLY A 94 6.69 19.08 25.20
N PRO A 95 6.03 19.78 26.13
CA PRO A 95 6.45 21.10 26.59
C PRO A 95 7.80 21.10 27.34
N SER A 96 8.13 20.03 28.06
CA SER A 96 9.40 19.93 28.79
C SER A 96 10.60 19.85 27.86
N VAL A 97 10.50 19.07 26.77
CA VAL A 97 11.54 18.97 25.74
C VAL A 97 11.67 20.29 24.99
N ALA A 98 10.54 20.90 24.60
CA ALA A 98 10.54 22.22 23.98
C ALA A 98 11.25 23.27 24.85
N LYS A 99 11.06 23.18 26.17
CA LYS A 99 11.68 24.11 27.14
C LYS A 99 13.17 23.87 27.35
N LEU A 100 13.63 22.61 27.32
CA LEU A 100 15.06 22.27 27.36
C LEU A 100 15.80 22.96 26.22
N TRP A 101 15.30 22.82 24.99
CA TRP A 101 15.86 23.49 23.82
C TRP A 101 15.82 25.03 23.94
N GLU A 102 14.71 25.60 24.41
CA GLU A 102 14.62 27.06 24.65
C GLU A 102 15.68 27.56 25.63
N ASN A 103 15.89 26.82 26.73
CA ASN A 103 16.86 27.17 27.75
C ASN A 103 18.29 27.08 27.21
N ALA A 104 18.59 26.06 26.40
CA ALA A 104 19.88 25.90 25.72
C ALA A 104 20.17 27.08 24.77
N VAL A 105 19.21 27.44 23.92
CA VAL A 105 19.32 28.59 23.01
C VAL A 105 19.51 29.91 23.78
N LYS A 106 18.77 30.12 24.87
CA LYS A 106 18.90 31.34 25.70
C LYS A 106 20.24 31.42 26.42
N ALA A 107 20.75 30.28 26.91
CA ALA A 107 22.03 30.22 27.62
C ALA A 107 23.25 30.38 26.69
N THR A 108 23.08 30.10 25.39
CA THR A 108 24.13 30.23 24.39
C THR A 108 24.44 31.70 24.10
N PRO A 109 25.69 32.19 24.28
CA PRO A 109 25.99 33.61 24.11
C PRO A 109 26.03 34.05 22.63
N SER A 110 26.56 33.21 21.74
CA SER A 110 26.76 33.54 20.32
C SER A 110 25.47 33.46 19.50
N ALA A 111 25.12 34.53 18.77
CA ALA A 111 23.94 34.55 17.91
C ALA A 111 23.99 33.48 16.80
N THR A 112 25.17 33.18 16.28
CA THR A 112 25.37 32.10 15.28
C THR A 112 25.07 30.74 15.91
N GLN A 113 25.66 30.44 17.06
CA GLN A 113 25.42 29.16 17.75
C GLN A 113 23.96 29.00 18.22
N ARG A 114 23.27 30.10 18.57
CA ARG A 114 21.83 30.09 18.83
C ARG A 114 21.04 29.69 17.60
N PHE A 115 21.40 30.23 16.44
CA PHE A 115 20.77 29.91 15.17
C PHE A 115 21.05 28.45 14.79
N ASP A 116 22.28 27.97 14.94
CA ASP A 116 22.66 26.59 14.65
C ASP A 116 21.88 25.60 15.53
N THR A 117 21.78 25.89 16.83
CA THR A 117 21.01 25.07 17.79
C THR A 117 19.51 25.08 17.47
N GLY A 118 18.96 26.24 17.11
CA GLY A 118 17.55 26.36 16.71
C GLY A 118 17.26 25.67 15.37
N SER A 119 18.20 25.68 14.43
CA SER A 119 18.09 25.02 13.12
C SER A 119 18.17 23.51 13.29
N LEU A 120 19.09 23.01 14.12
CA LEU A 120 19.15 21.59 14.48
C LEU A 120 17.84 21.09 15.10
N ARG A 121 17.23 21.87 16.00
CA ARG A 121 15.91 21.54 16.56
C ARG A 121 14.85 21.47 15.47
N PHE A 122 14.83 22.45 14.56
CA PHE A 122 13.88 22.47 13.43
C PHE A 122 14.06 21.24 12.54
N GLU A 123 15.29 20.95 12.10
CA GLU A 123 15.62 19.81 11.25
C GLU A 123 15.14 18.50 11.87
N ARG A 124 15.46 18.26 13.15
CA ARG A 124 15.02 17.05 13.87
C ARG A 124 13.50 16.95 13.99
N ALA A 125 12.84 18.08 14.28
CA ALA A 125 11.38 18.10 14.34
C ALA A 125 10.75 17.78 12.97
N VAL A 126 11.33 18.25 11.87
CA VAL A 126 10.86 17.91 10.52
C VAL A 126 11.09 16.44 10.19
N MET A 127 12.28 15.89 10.50
CA MET A 127 12.58 14.47 10.30
C MET A 127 11.54 13.58 11.00
N ASP A 128 11.22 13.88 12.25
CA ASP A 128 10.26 13.12 13.06
C ASP A 128 8.77 13.46 12.80
N ASN A 129 8.46 14.32 11.81
CA ASN A 129 7.10 14.83 11.55
C ASN A 129 6.44 15.59 12.72
N ARG A 130 7.24 16.19 13.60
CA ARG A 130 6.76 16.98 14.73
C ARG A 130 6.49 18.43 14.31
N ILE A 131 5.41 18.61 13.55
CA ILE A 131 5.01 19.90 12.94
C ILE A 131 4.90 21.02 13.98
N GLN A 132 4.41 20.72 15.19
CA GLN A 132 4.29 21.71 16.25
C GLN A 132 5.66 22.14 16.79
N ASP A 133 6.59 21.20 16.96
CA ASP A 133 7.95 21.52 17.41
C ASP A 133 8.74 22.29 16.34
N ALA A 134 8.53 21.95 15.06
CA ALA A 134 9.10 22.67 13.91
C ALA A 134 8.60 24.14 13.86
N GLN A 135 7.29 24.36 14.03
CA GLN A 135 6.74 25.72 14.14
C GLN A 135 7.36 26.49 15.31
N GLN A 136 7.47 25.87 16.50
CA GLN A 136 8.07 26.52 17.67
C GLN A 136 9.54 26.87 17.46
N ALA A 137 10.31 26.00 16.82
CA ALA A 137 11.70 26.27 16.45
C ALA A 137 11.78 27.47 15.50
N LEU A 138 10.90 27.55 14.49
CA LEU A 138 10.84 28.67 13.55
C LEU A 138 10.44 29.99 14.22
N ILE A 139 9.55 29.97 15.22
CA ILE A 139 9.22 31.16 16.02
C ILE A 139 10.48 31.68 16.75
N GLN A 140 11.27 30.78 17.34
CA GLN A 140 12.52 31.15 18.02
C GLN A 140 13.57 31.68 17.04
N LEU A 141 13.76 30.99 15.91
CA LEU A 141 14.68 31.41 14.85
C LEU A 141 14.33 32.79 14.28
N LYS A 142 13.04 33.09 14.13
CA LYS A 142 12.56 34.41 13.70
C LYS A 142 12.88 35.51 14.71
N VAL A 143 12.91 35.22 16.01
CA VAL A 143 13.35 36.19 17.03
C VAL A 143 14.87 36.41 16.95
N ILE A 144 15.65 35.36 16.68
CA ILE A 144 17.11 35.43 16.54
C ILE A 144 17.50 36.20 15.26
N GLN A 145 16.82 35.95 14.14
CA GLN A 145 17.07 36.58 12.84
C GLN A 145 15.76 37.13 12.22
N PRO A 146 15.25 38.28 12.69
CA PRO A 146 13.94 38.80 12.25
C PRO A 146 13.89 39.24 10.78
N LYS A 147 15.05 39.46 10.15
CA LYS A 147 15.17 39.83 8.73
C LYS A 147 15.29 38.62 7.80
N ASN A 148 15.40 37.41 8.33
CA ASN A 148 15.52 36.20 7.53
C ASN A 148 14.14 35.84 6.94
N ARG A 149 13.97 36.12 5.65
CA ARG A 149 12.71 35.92 4.91
C ARG A 149 12.40 34.44 4.69
N VAL A 150 13.40 33.58 4.59
CA VAL A 150 13.22 32.12 4.49
C VAL A 150 12.58 31.59 5.77
N VAL A 151 13.13 31.93 6.94
CA VAL A 151 12.55 31.58 8.24
C VAL A 151 11.12 32.12 8.37
N TYR A 152 10.86 33.32 7.86
CA TYR A 152 9.51 33.90 7.87
C TYR A 152 8.53 33.06 7.03
N MET A 153 8.90 32.69 5.80
CA MET A 153 8.03 31.90 4.91
C MET A 153 7.81 30.49 5.45
N ALA A 154 8.87 29.83 5.94
CA ALA A 154 8.75 28.54 6.61
C ALA A 154 7.82 28.63 7.82
N HIS A 155 7.96 29.64 8.67
CA HIS A 155 7.07 29.85 9.81
C HIS A 155 5.59 30.00 9.39
N ALA A 156 5.31 30.73 8.31
CA ALA A 156 3.96 30.87 7.79
C ALA A 156 3.40 29.53 7.29
N ALA A 157 4.21 28.73 6.59
CA ALA A 157 3.83 27.42 6.09
C ALA A 157 3.55 26.42 7.23
N PHE A 158 4.46 26.27 8.19
CA PHE A 158 4.26 25.36 9.34
C PHE A 158 3.12 25.81 10.26
N THR A 159 2.83 27.10 10.34
CA THR A 159 1.61 27.59 11.02
C THR A 159 0.36 27.14 10.27
N GLN A 160 0.35 27.19 8.95
CA GLN A 160 -0.76 26.69 8.14
C GLN A 160 -0.93 25.16 8.26
N LEU A 161 0.17 24.39 8.32
CA LEU A 161 0.12 22.93 8.46
C LEU A 161 -0.55 22.46 9.77
N LEU A 162 -0.51 23.28 10.82
CA LEU A 162 -1.18 22.98 12.11
C LEU A 162 -2.68 23.27 12.09
N SER A 163 -3.19 23.90 11.02
CA SER A 163 -4.61 24.21 10.90
C SER A 163 -5.40 22.95 10.51
N THR A 164 -6.48 22.71 11.25
CA THR A 164 -7.46 21.64 10.98
C THR A 164 -8.76 22.18 10.38
N SER A 165 -8.99 23.49 10.46
CA SER A 165 -10.13 24.17 9.85
C SER A 165 -9.82 25.62 9.52
N ASN A 166 -10.55 26.19 8.56
CA ASN A 166 -10.31 27.56 8.11
C ASN A 166 -10.62 28.64 9.16
N GLU A 167 -11.27 28.25 10.26
CA GLU A 167 -11.69 29.16 11.32
C GLU A 167 -10.81 29.09 12.56
N ASP A 168 -9.88 28.14 12.63
CA ASP A 168 -9.05 27.94 13.81
C ASP A 168 -7.99 29.06 13.98
N LEU A 169 -7.36 29.08 15.16
CA LEU A 169 -6.36 30.09 15.49
C LEU A 169 -5.17 30.04 14.51
N GLN A 170 -4.74 28.84 14.11
CA GLN A 170 -3.56 28.66 13.25
C GLN A 170 -3.84 29.18 11.84
N ALA A 171 -5.04 28.93 11.30
CA ALA A 171 -5.52 29.50 10.04
C ALA A 171 -5.46 31.04 10.04
N ARG A 172 -6.02 31.67 11.09
CA ARG A 172 -6.02 33.14 11.22
C ARG A 172 -4.62 33.71 11.31
N LEU A 173 -3.73 33.04 12.06
CA LEU A 173 -2.32 33.43 12.18
C LEU A 173 -1.59 33.29 10.84
N ALA A 174 -1.77 32.16 10.14
CA ALA A 174 -1.18 31.91 8.83
C ALA A 174 -1.62 32.95 7.79
N ILE A 175 -2.92 33.25 7.71
CA ILE A 175 -3.45 34.32 6.84
C ILE A 175 -2.84 35.67 7.20
N GLY A 176 -2.72 35.98 8.50
CA GLY A 176 -2.10 37.22 8.96
C GLY A 176 -0.65 37.36 8.50
N LEU A 177 0.13 36.27 8.59
CA LEU A 177 1.51 36.21 8.09
C LEU A 177 1.57 36.35 6.56
N ALA A 178 0.68 35.66 5.83
CA ALA A 178 0.60 35.74 4.38
C ALA A 178 0.27 37.16 3.90
N ARG A 179 -0.75 37.82 4.48
CA ARG A 179 -1.10 39.23 4.18
C ARG A 179 0.05 40.19 4.46
N LYS A 180 0.76 39.98 5.58
CA LYS A 180 1.93 40.79 5.92
C LYS A 180 3.05 40.61 4.89
N ALA A 181 3.35 39.39 4.45
CA ALA A 181 4.33 39.14 3.38
C ALA A 181 3.98 39.85 2.06
N VAL A 182 2.69 39.83 1.68
CA VAL A 182 2.17 40.50 0.48
C VAL A 182 2.29 42.03 0.60
N THR A 183 1.99 42.57 1.79
CA THR A 183 2.05 44.01 2.11
C THR A 183 3.49 44.53 2.12
N GLU A 184 4.42 43.74 2.67
CA GLU A 184 5.87 44.04 2.69
C GLU A 184 6.56 43.77 1.34
N LYS A 185 5.81 43.35 0.31
CA LYS A 185 6.29 43.09 -1.06
C LYS A 185 7.48 42.13 -1.10
N LEU A 186 7.38 41.03 -0.37
CA LEU A 186 8.45 40.02 -0.32
C LEU A 186 8.70 39.33 -1.67
N ASP A 187 7.76 39.40 -2.61
CA ASP A 187 7.90 38.95 -4.00
C ASP A 187 8.89 39.78 -4.85
N ASN A 188 9.29 40.97 -4.39
CA ASN A 188 10.35 41.76 -5.04
C ASN A 188 11.73 41.10 -4.93
N ASP A 189 11.90 40.17 -3.97
CA ASP A 189 13.13 39.41 -3.81
C ASP A 189 13.15 38.21 -4.77
N GLN A 190 13.94 38.31 -5.83
CA GLN A 190 14.04 37.25 -6.84
C GLN A 190 14.68 35.95 -6.29
N SER A 191 15.46 36.05 -5.21
CA SER A 191 16.10 34.88 -4.59
C SER A 191 15.17 34.14 -3.63
N LEU A 192 14.09 34.78 -3.17
CA LEU A 192 13.12 34.18 -2.26
C LEU A 192 12.08 33.36 -3.02
N ASP A 193 11.84 32.15 -2.52
CA ASP A 193 10.64 31.39 -2.88
C ASP A 193 9.43 31.96 -2.15
N CYS A 194 8.70 32.85 -2.84
CA CYS A 194 7.57 33.56 -2.28
C CYS A 194 6.23 32.85 -2.53
N ARG A 195 6.16 31.54 -2.83
CA ARG A 195 4.87 30.88 -3.14
C ARG A 195 3.95 30.70 -1.92
N VAL A 196 4.52 30.64 -0.71
CA VAL A 196 3.78 30.32 0.53
C VAL A 196 2.53 31.18 0.76
N PRO A 197 2.55 32.53 0.64
CA PRO A 197 1.34 33.32 0.84
C PRO A 197 0.18 32.95 -0.10
N GLY A 198 0.45 32.67 -1.39
CA GLY A 198 -0.58 32.24 -2.33
C GLY A 198 -1.13 30.86 -1.98
N GLN A 199 -0.25 29.93 -1.59
CA GLN A 199 -0.66 28.60 -1.10
C GLN A 199 -1.56 28.69 0.13
N VAL A 200 -1.21 29.54 1.12
CA VAL A 200 -2.03 29.78 2.30
C VAL A 200 -3.40 30.33 1.91
N PHE A 201 -3.47 31.35 1.04
CA PHE A 201 -4.77 31.88 0.59
C PHE A 201 -5.61 30.84 -0.14
N ALA A 202 -5.00 30.00 -0.96
CA ALA A 202 -5.67 28.92 -1.68
C ALA A 202 -6.24 27.86 -0.73
N LEU A 203 -5.42 27.34 0.19
CA LEU A 203 -5.83 26.35 1.18
C LEU A 203 -6.95 26.87 2.08
N GLN A 204 -6.88 28.15 2.44
CA GLN A 204 -7.88 28.83 3.27
C GLN A 204 -9.12 29.30 2.48
N ARG A 205 -9.14 29.10 1.16
CA ARG A 205 -10.22 29.54 0.25
C ARG A 205 -10.52 31.05 0.36
N SER A 206 -9.49 31.87 0.57
CA SER A 206 -9.64 33.33 0.67
C SER A 206 -9.61 34.00 -0.71
N GLU A 207 -10.78 34.09 -1.33
CA GLU A 207 -10.91 34.61 -2.71
C GLU A 207 -10.39 36.05 -2.87
N LYS A 208 -10.71 36.94 -1.93
CA LYS A 208 -10.26 38.34 -1.97
C LYS A 208 -8.75 38.46 -1.92
N ASP A 209 -8.10 37.64 -1.10
CA ASP A 209 -6.64 37.65 -0.99
C ASP A 209 -6.00 37.02 -2.24
N LEU A 210 -6.58 35.97 -2.83
CA LEU A 210 -6.14 35.39 -4.10
C LEU A 210 -6.23 36.40 -5.27
N GLU A 211 -7.31 37.18 -5.33
CA GLU A 211 -7.46 38.23 -6.35
C GLU A 211 -6.42 39.35 -6.16
N SER A 212 -6.09 39.69 -4.91
CA SER A 212 -5.10 40.72 -4.59
C SER A 212 -3.67 40.37 -5.03
N ILE A 213 -3.38 39.09 -5.25
CA ILE A 213 -2.08 38.60 -5.75
C ILE A 213 -2.09 38.25 -7.24
N SER A 214 -3.18 38.54 -7.94
CA SER A 214 -3.29 38.32 -9.39
C SER A 214 -2.16 39.05 -10.12
N GLY A 215 -1.39 38.32 -10.93
CA GLY A 215 -0.23 38.84 -11.67
C GLY A 215 1.07 38.98 -10.84
N ARG A 216 1.09 38.52 -9.59
CA ARG A 216 2.30 38.50 -8.74
C ARG A 216 2.89 37.09 -8.64
N ARG A 217 4.17 36.99 -8.27
CA ARG A 217 4.90 35.70 -8.11
C ARG A 217 4.34 34.79 -7.00
N PHE A 218 3.47 35.30 -6.13
CA PHE A 218 2.79 34.50 -5.11
C PHE A 218 1.87 33.40 -5.69
N ARG A 219 1.45 33.53 -6.95
CA ARG A 219 0.45 32.64 -7.57
C ARG A 219 1.00 31.33 -8.14
N ASP A 220 2.33 31.20 -8.21
CA ASP A 220 2.99 30.16 -9.00
C ASP A 220 3.03 28.81 -8.25
N SER A 221 1.86 28.28 -7.87
CA SER A 221 1.72 26.99 -7.19
C SER A 221 0.50 26.17 -7.66
N LYS A 222 0.57 24.85 -7.47
CA LYS A 222 -0.53 23.91 -7.75
C LYS A 222 -1.81 24.31 -7.00
N GLN A 223 -1.69 24.61 -5.71
CA GLN A 223 -2.83 24.97 -4.85
C GLN A 223 -3.59 26.19 -5.39
N VAL A 224 -2.87 27.21 -5.85
CA VAL A 224 -3.49 28.41 -6.43
C VAL A 224 -4.15 28.10 -7.77
N PHE A 225 -3.49 27.30 -8.62
CA PHE A 225 -4.06 26.85 -9.89
C PHE A 225 -5.36 26.05 -9.70
N ASP A 226 -5.36 25.08 -8.78
CA ASP A 226 -6.52 24.24 -8.46
C ASP A 226 -7.68 25.05 -7.87
N ALA A 227 -7.38 26.05 -7.03
CA ALA A 227 -8.37 26.99 -6.50
C ALA A 227 -9.05 27.80 -7.62
N HIS A 228 -8.31 28.18 -8.67
CA HIS A 228 -8.89 28.85 -9.84
C HIS A 228 -9.70 27.91 -10.74
N ARG A 229 -9.27 26.66 -10.91
CA ARG A 229 -9.96 25.66 -11.75
C ARG A 229 -11.26 25.14 -11.12
N SER A 230 -11.36 25.16 -9.80
CA SER A 230 -12.58 24.82 -9.06
C SER A 230 -13.72 25.84 -9.25
N ARG A 231 -13.48 26.95 -9.96
CA ARG A 231 -14.56 27.82 -10.47
C ARG A 231 -15.24 27.11 -11.66
N PRO A 232 -16.58 27.10 -11.76
CA PRO A 232 -17.26 26.56 -12.94
C PRO A 232 -16.87 27.38 -14.17
N GLN A 233 -15.90 26.87 -14.93
CA GLN A 233 -15.66 27.32 -16.30
C GLN A 233 -16.60 26.55 -17.21
N ASN A 234 -17.47 27.30 -17.91
CA ASN A 234 -18.14 26.84 -19.12
C ASN A 234 -17.06 26.48 -20.15
N SER A 235 -16.56 25.25 -20.09
CA SER A 235 -15.69 24.68 -21.11
C SER A 235 -16.57 24.27 -22.28
N THR A 236 -16.59 25.15 -23.29
CA THR A 236 -17.00 24.78 -24.64
C THR A 236 -15.96 23.80 -25.17
N HIS A 237 -16.23 22.51 -25.01
CA HIS A 237 -15.48 21.49 -25.73
C HIS A 237 -15.70 21.71 -27.22
N GLY A 238 -14.62 22.07 -27.91
CA GLY A 238 -14.58 22.09 -29.37
C GLY A 238 -14.93 20.71 -29.88
N ILE A 239 -16.07 20.62 -30.56
CA ILE A 239 -16.49 19.45 -31.30
C ILE A 239 -15.47 19.26 -32.43
N GLU A 240 -14.63 18.23 -32.31
CA GLU A 240 -13.84 17.76 -33.45
C GLU A 240 -14.80 17.38 -34.58
N LYS A 241 -14.56 17.95 -35.76
CA LYS A 241 -15.38 17.70 -36.94
C LYS A 241 -15.25 16.23 -37.36
N PRO A 242 -16.35 15.57 -37.78
CA PRO A 242 -16.28 14.23 -38.34
C PRO A 242 -15.44 14.27 -39.62
N VAL A 243 -14.40 13.43 -39.66
CA VAL A 243 -13.61 13.20 -40.86
C VAL A 243 -14.49 12.42 -41.84
N ALA A 244 -14.67 12.95 -43.05
CA ALA A 244 -15.44 12.32 -44.11
C ALA A 244 -14.83 10.96 -44.48
N VAL A 245 -15.68 9.97 -44.75
CA VAL A 245 -15.29 8.65 -45.27
C VAL A 245 -14.57 8.85 -46.59
N ILE A 246 -13.27 8.56 -46.64
CA ILE A 246 -12.46 8.65 -47.86
C ILE A 246 -12.38 7.26 -48.51
N ASP A 247 -12.54 7.24 -49.83
CA ASP A 247 -12.40 6.04 -50.67
C ASP A 247 -11.02 5.36 -50.42
N PRO A 248 -10.98 4.06 -50.03
CA PRO A 248 -9.75 3.33 -49.70
C PRO A 248 -8.71 3.23 -50.83
N SER A 249 -9.07 3.61 -52.06
CA SER A 249 -8.23 3.45 -53.24
C SER A 249 -7.26 4.61 -53.53
N VAL A 250 -7.26 5.71 -52.75
CA VAL A 250 -6.49 6.94 -53.08
C VAL A 250 -5.70 7.54 -51.89
N VAL A 251 -5.71 6.93 -50.70
CA VAL A 251 -5.13 7.52 -49.46
C VAL A 251 -3.82 6.83 -49.06
N PRO A 252 -2.79 7.56 -48.58
CA PRO A 252 -1.60 6.95 -47.99
C PRO A 252 -1.95 5.95 -46.88
N ALA A 253 -1.30 4.78 -46.88
CA ALA A 253 -1.57 3.66 -45.95
C ALA A 253 -1.69 4.07 -44.46
N LYS A 254 -0.89 5.05 -44.04
CA LYS A 254 -0.90 5.60 -42.67
C LYS A 254 -2.15 6.41 -42.34
N GLU A 255 -2.63 7.22 -43.28
CA GLU A 255 -3.83 8.05 -43.10
C GLU A 255 -5.09 7.18 -43.10
N TRP A 256 -5.13 6.16 -43.95
CA TRP A 256 -6.18 5.15 -43.93
C TRP A 256 -6.23 4.41 -42.58
N LEU A 257 -5.09 3.91 -42.09
CA LEU A 257 -5.01 3.22 -40.81
C LEU A 257 -5.45 4.13 -39.64
N ALA A 258 -5.08 5.42 -39.67
CA ALA A 258 -5.51 6.38 -38.66
C ALA A 258 -7.03 6.61 -38.67
N ALA A 259 -7.65 6.69 -39.85
CA ALA A 259 -9.10 6.81 -39.99
C ALA A 259 -9.81 5.55 -39.46
N GLU A 260 -9.35 4.35 -39.84
CA GLU A 260 -9.91 3.08 -39.37
C GLU A 260 -9.83 2.92 -37.85
N VAL A 261 -8.67 3.23 -37.25
CA VAL A 261 -8.52 3.22 -35.79
C VAL A 261 -9.46 4.22 -35.13
N SER A 262 -9.64 5.41 -35.72
CA SER A 262 -10.57 6.42 -35.19
C SER A 262 -12.02 5.96 -35.25
N MET A 263 -12.43 5.30 -36.35
CA MET A 263 -13.75 4.68 -36.45
C MET A 263 -13.93 3.55 -35.43
N LEU A 264 -12.92 2.68 -35.23
CA LEU A 264 -13.00 1.65 -34.20
C LEU A 264 -13.15 2.24 -32.79
N LYS A 265 -12.44 3.33 -32.46
CA LYS A 265 -12.61 4.02 -31.17
C LYS A 265 -14.04 4.50 -30.98
N GLN A 266 -14.60 5.20 -31.98
CA GLN A 266 -15.98 5.70 -31.93
C GLN A 266 -16.99 4.55 -31.80
N ASN A 267 -16.83 3.50 -32.59
CA ASN A 267 -17.68 2.31 -32.55
C ASN A 267 -17.63 1.63 -31.18
N PHE A 268 -16.43 1.47 -30.61
CA PHE A 268 -16.26 0.86 -29.30
C PHE A 268 -16.93 1.69 -28.20
N THR A 269 -16.72 3.01 -28.20
CA THR A 269 -17.39 3.91 -27.25
C THR A 269 -18.91 3.79 -27.36
N SER A 270 -19.46 3.73 -28.57
CA SER A 270 -20.90 3.51 -28.78
C SER A 270 -21.34 2.16 -28.20
N ILE A 271 -20.62 1.07 -28.48
CA ILE A 271 -20.94 -0.28 -27.97
C ILE A 271 -20.97 -0.33 -26.44
N ILE A 272 -20.01 0.32 -25.79
CA ILE A 272 -19.92 0.38 -24.33
C ILE A 272 -21.11 1.17 -23.76
N GLN A 273 -21.46 2.31 -24.37
CA GLN A 273 -22.59 3.14 -23.93
C GLN A 273 -23.95 2.46 -24.13
N SER A 274 -24.13 1.69 -25.20
CA SER A 274 -25.39 1.00 -25.49
C SER A 274 -25.52 -0.40 -24.88
N HIS A 275 -24.55 -0.85 -24.10
CA HIS A 275 -24.52 -2.18 -23.47
C HIS A 275 -24.92 -3.32 -24.44
N CYS A 276 -24.30 -3.36 -25.62
CA CYS A 276 -24.66 -4.32 -26.66
C CYS A 276 -24.47 -5.80 -26.26
N SER A 277 -25.08 -6.68 -27.04
CA SER A 277 -24.96 -8.14 -26.89
C SER A 277 -23.53 -8.64 -27.13
N THR A 278 -23.25 -9.83 -26.60
CA THR A 278 -21.97 -10.55 -26.75
C THR A 278 -21.62 -10.79 -28.23
N ASP A 279 -22.59 -10.99 -29.12
CA ASP A 279 -22.34 -11.18 -30.55
C ASP A 279 -21.79 -9.93 -31.25
N VAL A 280 -22.27 -8.74 -30.84
CA VAL A 280 -21.78 -7.46 -31.36
C VAL A 280 -20.33 -7.23 -30.90
N LEU A 281 -20.05 -7.49 -29.62
CA LEU A 281 -18.70 -7.40 -29.06
C LEU A 281 -17.74 -8.42 -29.70
N ARG A 282 -18.19 -9.66 -29.95
CA ARG A 282 -17.40 -10.69 -30.67
C ARG A 282 -17.03 -10.23 -32.07
N SER A 283 -18.00 -9.67 -32.80
CA SER A 283 -17.80 -9.15 -34.15
C SER A 283 -16.82 -7.97 -34.14
N PHE A 284 -16.99 -7.04 -33.20
CA PHE A 284 -16.07 -5.92 -33.01
C PHE A 284 -14.64 -6.39 -32.70
N ALA A 285 -14.47 -7.32 -31.75
CA ALA A 285 -13.16 -7.86 -31.39
C ALA A 285 -12.48 -8.50 -32.62
N THR A 286 -13.21 -9.27 -33.42
CA THR A 286 -12.71 -9.92 -34.64
C THR A 286 -12.25 -8.90 -35.68
N ASN A 287 -12.99 -7.81 -35.84
CA ASN A 287 -12.61 -6.71 -36.73
C ASN A 287 -11.35 -5.99 -36.25
N ALA A 288 -11.26 -5.68 -34.94
CA ALA A 288 -10.07 -5.06 -34.35
C ALA A 288 -8.82 -5.95 -34.47
N MET A 289 -8.96 -7.26 -34.22
CA MET A 289 -7.88 -8.25 -34.42
C MET A 289 -7.40 -8.28 -35.88
N SER A 290 -8.33 -8.25 -36.83
CA SER A 290 -8.02 -8.23 -38.26
C SER A 290 -7.27 -6.96 -38.66
N LEU A 291 -7.71 -5.80 -38.17
CA LEU A 291 -7.03 -4.52 -38.40
C LEU A 291 -5.62 -4.52 -37.80
N PHE A 292 -5.47 -5.01 -36.56
CA PHE A 292 -4.17 -5.14 -35.90
C PHE A 292 -3.21 -6.00 -36.73
N ARG A 293 -3.66 -7.17 -37.20
CA ARG A 293 -2.86 -8.05 -38.06
C ARG A 293 -2.39 -7.34 -39.34
N CYS A 294 -3.29 -6.64 -40.02
CA CYS A 294 -2.95 -5.88 -41.22
C CYS A 294 -1.95 -4.74 -40.93
N SER A 295 -2.07 -4.12 -39.75
CA SER A 295 -1.26 -2.99 -39.33
C SER A 295 0.20 -3.34 -39.01
N ILE A 296 0.46 -4.53 -38.45
CA ILE A 296 1.83 -5.00 -38.15
C ILE A 296 2.52 -5.64 -39.36
N GLY A 297 1.78 -5.93 -40.44
CA GLY A 297 2.31 -6.50 -41.67
C GLY A 297 2.52 -5.44 -42.76
N PRO A 298 1.75 -5.44 -43.87
CA PRO A 298 1.99 -4.59 -45.04
C PRO A 298 1.95 -3.07 -44.76
N LEU A 299 1.26 -2.64 -43.71
CA LEU A 299 1.00 -1.23 -43.38
C LEU A 299 1.98 -0.65 -42.35
N SER A 300 3.01 -1.41 -41.95
CA SER A 300 3.90 -1.14 -40.80
C SER A 300 4.83 0.08 -40.93
N GLN A 301 4.85 0.80 -42.06
CA GLN A 301 5.80 1.90 -42.27
C GLN A 301 5.51 3.11 -41.36
N GLY A 302 6.23 3.19 -40.23
CA GLY A 302 6.38 4.41 -39.42
C GLY A 302 5.22 4.76 -38.49
N ALA A 303 4.21 3.90 -38.34
CA ALA A 303 3.10 4.09 -37.42
C ALA A 303 3.23 3.15 -36.21
N ARG A 304 4.07 3.47 -35.21
CA ARG A 304 4.23 2.60 -34.03
C ARG A 304 2.98 2.57 -33.13
N ARG A 305 2.28 3.70 -32.99
CA ARG A 305 1.12 3.81 -32.09
C ARG A 305 -0.19 3.23 -32.66
N LEU A 306 -0.43 3.33 -33.96
CA LEU A 306 -1.71 2.91 -34.55
C LEU A 306 -1.97 1.37 -34.46
N PRO A 307 -0.98 0.50 -34.72
CA PRO A 307 -1.10 -0.93 -34.45
C PRO A 307 -1.40 -1.24 -32.98
N ALA A 308 -0.76 -0.53 -32.05
CA ALA A 308 -1.00 -0.68 -30.63
C ALA A 308 -2.45 -0.32 -30.28
N ASP A 309 -2.96 0.82 -30.76
CA ASP A 309 -4.35 1.23 -30.52
C ASP A 309 -5.36 0.20 -31.08
N ALA A 310 -5.12 -0.37 -32.26
CA ALA A 310 -5.97 -1.43 -32.82
C ALA A 310 -5.95 -2.71 -31.97
N CYS A 311 -4.77 -3.12 -31.49
CA CYS A 311 -4.62 -4.23 -30.56
C CYS A 311 -5.34 -3.96 -29.24
N PHE A 312 -5.17 -2.77 -28.66
CA PHE A 312 -5.77 -2.36 -27.40
C PHE A 312 -7.29 -2.33 -27.45
N LEU A 313 -7.88 -1.85 -28.55
CA LEU A 313 -9.34 -1.94 -28.78
C LEU A 313 -9.83 -3.39 -28.83
N GLY A 314 -9.07 -4.29 -29.49
CA GLY A 314 -9.37 -5.72 -29.49
C GLY A 314 -9.32 -6.33 -28.08
N VAL A 315 -8.30 -5.97 -27.30
CA VAL A 315 -8.14 -6.37 -25.90
C VAL A 315 -9.28 -5.83 -25.04
N SER A 316 -9.63 -4.55 -25.15
CA SER A 316 -10.76 -3.96 -24.41
C SER A 316 -12.07 -4.70 -24.69
N ALA A 317 -12.33 -5.07 -25.95
CA ALA A 317 -13.52 -5.83 -26.31
C ALA A 317 -13.51 -7.26 -25.74
N LEU A 318 -12.36 -7.93 -25.75
CA LEU A 318 -12.21 -9.28 -25.16
C LEU A 318 -12.37 -9.26 -23.64
N VAL A 319 -11.81 -8.27 -22.94
CA VAL A 319 -12.00 -8.10 -21.50
C VAL A 319 -13.47 -7.80 -21.19
N ARG A 320 -14.13 -6.96 -22.01
CA ARG A 320 -15.55 -6.68 -21.85
C ARG A 320 -16.43 -7.91 -22.10
N LEU A 321 -16.07 -8.76 -23.06
CA LEU A 321 -16.74 -10.04 -23.29
C LEU A 321 -16.60 -10.96 -22.08
N TRP A 322 -15.39 -11.07 -21.53
CA TRP A 322 -15.15 -11.83 -20.32
C TRP A 322 -16.02 -11.34 -19.15
N GLU A 323 -16.16 -10.02 -18.93
CA GLU A 323 -17.08 -9.51 -17.90
C GLU A 323 -18.55 -9.92 -18.11
N GLN A 324 -18.98 -10.13 -19.36
CA GLN A 324 -20.36 -10.52 -19.67
C GLN A 324 -20.59 -12.03 -19.63
N THR A 325 -19.56 -12.84 -19.86
CA THR A 325 -19.68 -14.30 -20.02
C THR A 325 -18.98 -15.10 -18.94
N ASP A 326 -18.08 -14.49 -18.19
CA ASP A 326 -17.13 -15.10 -17.25
C ASP A 326 -16.19 -16.15 -17.89
N LEU A 327 -16.10 -16.17 -19.22
CA LEU A 327 -15.26 -17.12 -19.96
C LEU A 327 -13.82 -16.63 -20.08
N THR A 328 -12.90 -17.27 -19.35
CA THR A 328 -11.49 -16.90 -19.31
C THR A 328 -10.75 -17.10 -20.64
N GLU A 329 -11.34 -17.82 -21.60
CA GLU A 329 -10.74 -17.96 -22.94
C GLU A 329 -10.63 -16.62 -23.66
N HIS A 330 -11.51 -15.66 -23.38
CA HIS A 330 -11.39 -14.31 -23.91
C HIS A 330 -10.15 -13.59 -23.36
N LEU A 331 -9.81 -13.81 -22.08
CA LEU A 331 -8.61 -13.26 -21.47
C LEU A 331 -7.35 -13.91 -22.02
N LEU A 332 -7.34 -15.23 -22.26
CA LEU A 332 -6.23 -15.92 -22.93
C LEU A 332 -5.96 -15.34 -24.33
N ARG A 333 -7.03 -15.08 -25.11
CA ARG A 333 -6.92 -14.44 -26.42
C ARG A 333 -6.39 -13.01 -26.32
N ALA A 334 -6.83 -12.25 -25.31
CA ALA A 334 -6.31 -10.91 -25.05
C ALA A 334 -4.81 -10.93 -24.71
N SER A 335 -4.38 -11.87 -23.85
CA SER A 335 -2.96 -12.06 -23.52
C SER A 335 -2.14 -12.38 -24.76
N PHE A 336 -2.60 -13.32 -25.60
CA PHE A 336 -1.92 -13.66 -26.85
C PHE A 336 -1.74 -12.44 -27.76
N LEU A 337 -2.78 -11.61 -27.94
CA LEU A 337 -2.69 -10.39 -28.75
C LEU A 337 -1.61 -9.42 -28.23
N LEU A 338 -1.57 -9.18 -26.92
CA LEU A 338 -0.56 -8.31 -26.32
C LEU A 338 0.85 -8.88 -26.41
N GLU A 339 1.03 -10.20 -26.30
CA GLU A 339 2.33 -10.81 -26.55
C GLU A 339 2.77 -10.66 -28.00
N ARG A 340 1.85 -10.79 -28.97
CA ARG A 340 2.15 -10.50 -30.38
C ARG A 340 2.49 -9.03 -30.59
N LEU A 341 1.83 -8.11 -29.88
CA LEU A 341 2.16 -6.69 -29.91
C LEU A 341 3.58 -6.43 -29.38
N LEU A 342 3.99 -7.10 -28.30
CA LEU A 342 5.35 -6.97 -27.76
C LEU A 342 6.42 -7.61 -28.65
N VAL A 343 6.09 -8.65 -29.41
CA VAL A 343 6.98 -9.21 -30.45
C VAL A 343 7.18 -8.20 -31.58
N TYR A 344 6.14 -7.42 -31.92
CA TYR A 344 6.22 -6.39 -32.94
C TYR A 344 6.95 -5.13 -32.44
N ASP A 345 6.62 -4.63 -31.26
CA ASP A 345 7.26 -3.48 -30.63
C ASP A 345 7.41 -3.72 -29.12
N GLU A 346 8.65 -4.03 -28.72
CA GLU A 346 8.99 -4.29 -27.33
C GLU A 346 8.95 -3.03 -26.46
N HIS A 347 8.76 -1.80 -26.97
CA HIS A 347 8.79 -0.60 -26.13
C HIS A 347 7.40 -0.17 -25.63
N ILE A 348 6.36 -0.96 -25.92
CA ILE A 348 4.99 -0.66 -25.48
C ILE A 348 4.81 -1.10 -24.02
N HIS A 349 4.97 -0.17 -23.08
CA HIS A 349 4.87 -0.45 -21.65
C HIS A 349 3.43 -0.77 -21.20
N GLU A 350 2.43 -0.16 -21.81
CA GLU A 350 1.01 -0.41 -21.52
C GLU A 350 0.64 -1.87 -21.79
N ALA A 351 1.22 -2.49 -22.83
CA ALA A 351 1.00 -3.89 -23.14
C ALA A 351 1.54 -4.81 -22.04
N ARG A 352 2.74 -4.52 -21.51
CA ARG A 352 3.30 -5.26 -20.36
C ARG A 352 2.45 -5.11 -19.10
N LEU A 353 2.01 -3.89 -18.82
CA LEU A 353 1.18 -3.59 -17.65
C LEU A 353 -0.15 -4.37 -17.70
N VAL A 354 -0.85 -4.33 -18.84
CA VAL A 354 -2.10 -5.08 -19.03
C VAL A 354 -1.87 -6.59 -19.07
N LEU A 355 -0.74 -7.07 -19.60
CA LEU A 355 -0.37 -8.49 -19.49
C LEU A 355 -0.21 -8.93 -18.03
N THR A 356 0.42 -8.12 -17.17
CA THR A 356 0.49 -8.44 -15.74
C THR A 356 -0.90 -8.56 -15.12
N TYR A 357 -1.82 -7.64 -15.41
CA TYR A 357 -3.22 -7.75 -14.95
C TYR A 357 -3.91 -9.02 -15.46
N LEU A 358 -3.81 -9.30 -16.77
CA LEU A 358 -4.42 -10.48 -17.38
C LEU A 358 -3.90 -11.77 -16.77
N TYR A 359 -2.58 -11.90 -16.59
CA TYR A 359 -1.99 -13.10 -16.02
C TYR A 359 -2.28 -13.24 -14.52
N MET A 360 -2.32 -12.15 -13.75
CA MET A 360 -2.81 -12.18 -12.37
C MET A 360 -4.29 -12.60 -12.28
N ARG A 361 -5.12 -12.15 -13.23
CA ARG A 361 -6.54 -12.54 -13.30
C ARG A 361 -6.71 -14.02 -13.66
N LEU A 362 -5.91 -14.51 -14.60
CA LEU A 362 -5.89 -15.91 -15.04
C LEU A 362 -5.23 -16.86 -14.03
N GLY A 363 -4.61 -16.38 -12.96
CA GLY A 363 -3.88 -17.24 -12.02
C GLY A 363 -2.52 -17.73 -12.54
N LEU A 364 -1.96 -17.07 -13.57
CA LEU A 364 -0.70 -17.42 -14.24
C LEU A 364 0.44 -16.56 -13.68
N GLY A 365 0.73 -16.74 -12.39
CA GLY A 365 1.57 -15.80 -11.63
C GLY A 365 3.01 -15.66 -12.16
N SER A 366 3.67 -16.75 -12.56
CA SER A 366 5.05 -16.65 -13.06
C SER A 366 5.18 -15.85 -14.36
N LEU A 367 4.17 -15.90 -15.24
CA LEU A 367 4.09 -14.99 -16.40
C LEU A 367 3.83 -13.55 -15.97
N ALA A 368 2.93 -13.33 -15.01
CA ALA A 368 2.68 -11.98 -14.48
C ALA A 368 3.96 -11.35 -13.89
N MET A 369 4.71 -12.13 -13.10
CA MET A 369 5.99 -11.75 -12.51
C MET A 369 7.02 -11.39 -13.59
N LYS A 370 7.18 -12.23 -14.61
CA LYS A 370 8.07 -11.96 -15.76
C LYS A 370 7.79 -10.59 -16.38
N TYR A 371 6.53 -10.30 -16.71
CA TYR A 371 6.17 -9.03 -17.33
C TYR A 371 6.30 -7.85 -16.37
N PHE A 372 5.95 -8.02 -15.09
CA PHE A 372 6.12 -6.96 -14.09
C PHE A 372 7.60 -6.61 -13.87
N THR A 373 8.48 -7.60 -13.72
CA THR A 373 9.93 -7.36 -13.58
C THR A 373 10.50 -6.61 -14.78
N SER A 374 9.97 -6.86 -15.99
CA SER A 374 10.39 -6.16 -17.20
C SER A 374 9.97 -4.68 -17.27
N LEU A 375 8.95 -4.26 -16.49
CA LEU A 375 8.53 -2.85 -16.38
C LEU A 375 9.54 -1.99 -15.59
N ARG A 376 10.40 -2.61 -14.77
CA ARG A 376 11.42 -1.92 -13.94
C ARG A 376 10.84 -0.84 -13.02
N VAL A 377 9.68 -1.12 -12.42
CA VAL A 377 9.02 -0.27 -11.42
C VAL A 377 9.94 -0.07 -10.21
N LYS A 378 10.20 1.19 -9.81
CA LYS A 378 11.08 1.55 -8.68
C LYS A 378 10.56 2.77 -7.90
N GLY A 379 10.91 2.84 -6.61
CA GLY A 379 10.62 3.97 -5.73
C GLY A 379 9.15 4.35 -5.74
N ILE A 380 8.84 5.64 -5.93
CA ILE A 380 7.45 6.16 -5.92
C ILE A 380 6.52 5.50 -6.96
N GLN A 381 7.05 4.83 -7.99
CA GLN A 381 6.21 4.07 -8.92
C GLN A 381 5.59 2.83 -8.24
N GLN A 382 6.21 2.28 -7.19
CA GLN A 382 5.61 1.20 -6.41
C GLN A 382 4.27 1.62 -5.79
N GLU A 383 4.14 2.90 -5.40
CA GLU A 383 2.91 3.44 -4.82
C GLU A 383 1.74 3.44 -5.80
N THR A 384 2.02 3.79 -7.06
CA THR A 384 1.00 4.00 -8.10
C THR A 384 0.69 2.71 -8.86
N VAL A 385 1.71 1.97 -9.30
CA VAL A 385 1.55 0.78 -10.18
C VAL A 385 1.94 -0.54 -9.51
N GLY A 386 2.56 -0.54 -8.33
CA GLY A 386 2.95 -1.79 -7.64
C GLY A 386 1.75 -2.70 -7.33
N HIS A 387 0.56 -2.11 -7.13
CA HIS A 387 -0.67 -2.85 -6.85
C HIS A 387 -1.05 -3.87 -7.94
N VAL A 388 -0.58 -3.69 -9.19
CA VAL A 388 -0.87 -4.56 -10.33
C VAL A 388 -0.41 -6.00 -10.06
N ILE A 389 0.76 -6.17 -9.42
CA ILE A 389 1.31 -7.49 -9.11
C ILE A 389 1.12 -7.86 -7.64
N TYR A 390 1.28 -6.92 -6.71
CA TYR A 390 1.38 -7.29 -5.30
C TYR A 390 0.03 -7.59 -4.66
N THR A 391 -1.06 -7.06 -5.19
CA THR A 391 -2.39 -7.34 -4.65
C THR A 391 -2.80 -8.78 -4.97
N ARG A 392 -3.05 -9.60 -3.93
CA ARG A 392 -3.37 -11.03 -4.05
C ARG A 392 -2.25 -11.89 -4.66
N LEU A 393 -1.00 -11.42 -4.69
CA LEU A 393 0.14 -12.22 -5.14
C LEU A 393 0.23 -13.54 -4.40
N SER A 394 0.03 -13.48 -3.08
CA SER A 394 0.03 -14.65 -2.19
C SER A 394 -1.07 -15.68 -2.48
N LEU A 395 -2.13 -15.28 -3.19
CA LEU A 395 -3.26 -16.13 -3.56
C LEU A 395 -3.20 -16.58 -5.03
N VAL A 396 -2.14 -16.20 -5.75
CA VAL A 396 -1.90 -16.57 -7.15
C VAL A 396 -0.61 -17.36 -7.28
N HIS A 397 0.48 -16.89 -6.65
CA HIS A 397 1.81 -17.46 -6.78
C HIS A 397 2.71 -16.97 -5.63
N PRO A 398 2.63 -17.58 -4.44
CA PRO A 398 3.35 -17.11 -3.26
C PRO A 398 4.83 -17.47 -3.24
N HIS A 399 5.39 -18.20 -4.22
CA HIS A 399 6.75 -18.76 -4.19
C HIS A 399 7.63 -18.24 -5.33
N ASP A 400 8.93 -18.57 -5.28
CA ASP A 400 9.92 -18.19 -6.28
C ASP A 400 9.56 -18.75 -7.67
N SER A 401 9.69 -17.90 -8.69
CA SER A 401 9.60 -18.28 -10.10
C SER A 401 10.88 -17.98 -10.85
N ARG A 402 11.24 -18.86 -11.79
CA ARG A 402 12.40 -18.68 -12.67
C ARG A 402 12.00 -18.84 -14.12
N TRP A 403 12.52 -17.98 -14.98
CA TRP A 403 12.31 -18.09 -16.42
C TRP A 403 13.64 -18.08 -17.16
N ASN A 404 13.64 -18.65 -18.36
CA ASN A 404 14.83 -18.67 -19.19
C ASN A 404 15.07 -17.27 -19.75
N SER A 405 16.22 -16.67 -19.44
CA SER A 405 16.74 -15.48 -20.11
C SER A 405 18.25 -15.59 -20.29
N GLU A 406 18.76 -14.93 -21.34
CA GLU A 406 20.19 -14.92 -21.67
C GLU A 406 20.80 -13.52 -21.48
N GLY A 407 22.12 -13.45 -21.32
CA GLY A 407 22.84 -12.19 -21.24
C GLY A 407 22.54 -11.36 -19.97
N ALA A 408 22.48 -10.03 -20.12
CA ALA A 408 22.30 -9.09 -19.00
C ALA A 408 20.92 -9.18 -18.31
N GLU A 409 19.99 -9.96 -18.86
CA GLU A 409 18.66 -10.19 -18.30
C GLU A 409 18.60 -11.44 -17.39
N ALA A 410 19.69 -12.23 -17.35
CA ALA A 410 19.79 -13.45 -16.51
C ALA A 410 19.65 -13.14 -15.01
N GLU A 411 20.20 -12.01 -14.54
CA GLU A 411 20.06 -11.57 -13.14
C GLU A 411 18.62 -11.21 -12.76
N ARG A 412 17.76 -10.97 -13.76
CA ARG A 412 16.34 -10.61 -13.60
C ARG A 412 15.42 -11.75 -14.03
N ALA A 413 15.96 -12.94 -14.28
CA ALA A 413 15.24 -14.12 -14.76
C ALA A 413 14.50 -14.86 -13.63
N HIS A 414 14.14 -14.13 -12.58
CA HIS A 414 13.71 -14.68 -11.31
C HIS A 414 12.98 -13.62 -10.50
N MET A 415 11.94 -14.05 -9.78
CA MET A 415 11.25 -13.23 -8.80
C MET A 415 10.84 -14.10 -7.61
N ASP A 416 11.47 -13.86 -6.47
CA ASP A 416 10.97 -14.29 -5.16
C ASP A 416 9.97 -13.25 -4.63
N PRO A 417 8.68 -13.59 -4.47
CA PRO A 417 7.66 -12.68 -3.96
C PRO A 417 8.01 -12.07 -2.61
N VAL A 418 8.57 -12.85 -1.68
CA VAL A 418 8.87 -12.37 -0.32
C VAL A 418 10.02 -11.36 -0.36
N ALA A 419 11.12 -11.70 -1.03
CA ALA A 419 12.26 -10.79 -1.17
C ALA A 419 11.92 -9.53 -1.98
N GLN A 420 11.06 -9.66 -3.00
CA GLN A 420 10.64 -8.51 -3.80
C GLN A 420 9.71 -7.57 -3.02
N LEU A 421 8.73 -8.10 -2.27
CA LEU A 421 7.85 -7.31 -1.41
C LEU A 421 8.65 -6.60 -0.31
N LEU A 422 9.65 -7.27 0.29
CA LEU A 422 10.54 -6.65 1.27
C LEU A 422 11.32 -5.48 0.67
N ARG A 423 11.88 -5.63 -0.54
CA ARG A 423 12.56 -4.53 -1.25
C ARG A 423 11.61 -3.38 -1.55
N ALA A 424 10.44 -3.66 -2.12
CA ALA A 424 9.45 -2.63 -2.44
C ALA A 424 8.95 -1.86 -1.19
N GLN A 425 8.96 -2.49 -0.01
CA GLN A 425 8.60 -1.82 1.25
C GLN A 425 9.73 -0.95 1.80
N ALA A 426 11.00 -1.33 1.56
CA ALA A 426 12.16 -0.53 1.96
C ALA A 426 12.20 0.81 1.22
N ASP A 427 11.84 0.79 -0.08
CA ASP A 427 11.71 2.00 -0.92
C ASP A 427 10.92 3.10 -0.17
N TYR A 428 9.74 2.79 0.40
CA TYR A 428 8.91 3.77 1.14
C TYR A 428 9.62 4.47 2.29
N VAL A 429 10.49 3.77 3.00
CA VAL A 429 11.23 4.33 4.14
C VAL A 429 12.32 5.25 3.62
N ASP A 430 13.08 4.77 2.64
CA ASP A 430 14.16 5.52 2.00
C ASP A 430 13.64 6.80 1.32
N GLU A 431 12.49 6.72 0.64
CA GLU A 431 11.84 7.88 0.03
C GLU A 431 11.29 8.86 1.06
N GLU A 432 10.63 8.39 2.13
CA GLU A 432 10.12 9.29 3.17
C GLU A 432 11.27 10.00 3.88
N GLU A 433 12.34 9.29 4.23
CA GLU A 433 13.54 9.87 4.83
C GLU A 433 14.22 10.87 3.88
N SER A 434 14.31 10.55 2.59
CA SER A 434 14.84 11.48 1.58
C SER A 434 13.99 12.74 1.47
N ILE A 435 12.66 12.64 1.48
CA ILE A 435 11.76 13.80 1.39
C ILE A 435 11.85 14.63 2.68
N ALA A 436 11.89 13.98 3.84
CA ALA A 436 12.07 14.63 5.13
C ALA A 436 13.42 15.38 5.21
N GLY A 437 14.49 14.80 4.67
CA GLY A 437 15.80 15.42 4.61
C GLY A 437 15.82 16.68 3.71
N ILE A 438 15.07 16.68 2.61
CA ILE A 438 14.89 17.88 1.78
C ILE A 438 14.14 18.95 2.58
N GLU A 439 13.02 18.59 3.22
CA GLU A 439 12.22 19.53 4.01
C GLU A 439 12.99 20.11 5.22
N ALA A 440 13.78 19.29 5.90
CA ALA A 440 14.61 19.71 7.04
C ALA A 440 15.66 20.76 6.62
N ASN A 441 16.19 20.64 5.40
CA ASN A 441 17.22 21.55 4.87
C ASN A 441 16.68 22.86 4.28
N ILE A 442 15.38 23.15 4.41
CA ILE A 442 14.74 24.29 3.74
C ILE A 442 15.28 25.65 4.16
N LEU A 443 15.81 25.74 5.38
CA LEU A 443 16.47 26.96 5.86
C LEU A 443 17.78 27.27 5.13
N SER A 444 18.42 26.23 4.58
CA SER A 444 19.68 26.32 3.83
C SER A 444 19.44 26.63 2.35
N HIS A 445 18.50 25.94 1.69
CA HIS A 445 18.25 26.11 0.26
C HIS A 445 17.12 27.10 -0.08
N GLY A 446 16.30 27.51 0.89
CA GLY A 446 15.34 28.62 0.75
C GLY A 446 14.07 28.34 -0.06
N GLN A 447 13.84 27.09 -0.50
CA GLN A 447 12.69 26.73 -1.37
C GLN A 447 11.41 26.44 -0.57
N THR A 448 10.96 27.43 0.21
CA THR A 448 9.83 27.29 1.15
C THR A 448 8.48 26.98 0.52
N GLY A 449 8.31 27.22 -0.78
CA GLY A 449 7.09 26.89 -1.51
C GLY A 449 6.87 25.39 -1.72
N MET A 450 7.87 24.55 -1.45
CA MET A 450 7.72 23.09 -1.52
C MET A 450 7.14 22.47 -0.25
N ILE A 451 7.08 23.19 0.88
CA ILE A 451 6.70 22.64 2.19
C ILE A 451 5.38 21.88 2.13
N PHE A 452 4.34 22.47 1.52
CA PHE A 452 3.04 21.82 1.44
C PHE A 452 3.05 20.56 0.56
N ASP A 453 3.77 20.60 -0.57
CA ASP A 453 3.85 19.47 -1.50
C ASP A 453 4.66 18.31 -0.89
N LEU A 454 5.76 18.62 -0.19
CA LEU A 454 6.58 17.63 0.53
C LEU A 454 5.79 17.00 1.67
N GLN A 455 5.10 17.81 2.48
CA GLN A 455 4.31 17.31 3.61
C GLN A 455 3.11 16.46 3.13
N GLU A 456 2.39 16.90 2.09
CA GLU A 456 1.31 16.13 1.47
C GLU A 456 1.82 14.77 0.98
N LEU A 457 2.97 14.74 0.30
CA LEU A 457 3.59 13.50 -0.17
C LEU A 457 4.00 12.58 0.99
N ARG A 458 4.62 13.10 2.05
CA ARG A 458 4.98 12.31 3.25
C ARG A 458 3.75 11.73 3.93
N ASP A 459 2.69 12.50 4.07
CA ASP A 459 1.43 12.05 4.67
C ASP A 459 0.77 10.95 3.82
N HIS A 460 0.78 11.09 2.48
CA HIS A 460 0.32 10.04 1.56
C HIS A 460 1.15 8.75 1.70
N LEU A 461 2.47 8.82 1.71
CA LEU A 461 3.34 7.64 1.84
C LEU A 461 3.13 6.89 3.18
N ARG A 462 2.91 7.62 4.27
CA ARG A 462 2.63 7.02 5.60
C ARG A 462 1.24 6.39 5.67
N SER A 463 0.24 7.02 5.04
CA SER A 463 -1.14 6.53 4.98
C SER A 463 -1.44 5.67 3.76
N SER A 464 -0.42 5.29 2.98
CA SER A 464 -0.59 4.54 1.73
C SER A 464 -1.35 3.22 1.91
N MET A 465 -2.40 3.04 1.12
CA MET A 465 -3.11 1.77 0.93
C MET A 465 -2.19 0.71 0.32
N THR A 466 -1.43 1.07 -0.72
CA THR A 466 -0.54 0.16 -1.45
C THR A 466 0.53 -0.43 -0.53
N ARG A 467 1.14 0.39 0.34
CA ARG A 467 2.12 -0.05 1.35
C ARG A 467 1.55 -1.08 2.31
N ARG A 468 0.29 -0.89 2.74
CA ARG A 468 -0.43 -1.83 3.63
C ARG A 468 -0.75 -3.13 2.91
N ILE A 469 -1.20 -3.08 1.66
CA ILE A 469 -1.40 -4.26 0.82
C ILE A 469 -0.10 -5.05 0.71
N MET A 470 1.01 -4.41 0.32
CA MET A 470 2.31 -5.09 0.19
C MET A 470 2.74 -5.74 1.51
N THR A 471 2.54 -5.07 2.64
CA THR A 471 2.90 -5.60 3.97
C THR A 471 2.09 -6.83 4.32
N LEU A 472 0.77 -6.80 4.11
CA LEU A 472 -0.10 -7.95 4.32
C LEU A 472 0.21 -9.10 3.36
N GLU A 473 0.49 -8.80 2.10
CA GLU A 473 0.81 -9.80 1.08
C GLU A 473 2.13 -10.50 1.37
N ARG A 474 3.14 -9.77 1.87
CA ARG A 474 4.40 -10.37 2.32
C ARG A 474 4.14 -11.34 3.47
N ARG A 475 3.31 -10.94 4.44
CA ARG A 475 2.96 -11.75 5.60
C ARG A 475 2.16 -12.99 5.21
N ARG A 476 1.24 -12.86 4.24
CA ARG A 476 0.54 -14.01 3.67
C ARG A 476 1.52 -14.93 2.93
N CYS A 477 2.43 -14.42 2.10
CA CYS A 477 3.46 -15.23 1.44
C CYS A 477 4.32 -16.02 2.44
N CYS A 478 4.80 -15.37 3.52
CA CYS A 478 5.56 -16.06 4.57
C CYS A 478 4.75 -17.18 5.23
N ARG A 479 3.45 -16.95 5.48
CA ARG A 479 2.54 -17.97 6.01
C ARG A 479 2.33 -19.12 5.03
N MET A 480 2.12 -18.83 3.75
CA MET A 480 1.94 -19.85 2.70
C MET A 480 3.19 -20.71 2.51
N GLN A 481 4.37 -20.09 2.53
CA GLN A 481 5.66 -20.79 2.45
C GLN A 481 6.11 -21.42 3.78
N GLN A 482 5.36 -21.21 4.89
CA GLN A 482 5.73 -21.63 6.25
C GLN A 482 7.13 -21.12 6.68
N VAL A 483 7.52 -19.93 6.21
CA VAL A 483 8.79 -19.29 6.54
C VAL A 483 8.65 -18.46 7.81
N LYS A 484 9.69 -18.48 8.65
CA LYS A 484 9.73 -17.68 9.87
C LYS A 484 9.75 -16.19 9.56
N ILE A 485 8.98 -15.44 10.34
CA ILE A 485 9.02 -13.98 10.36
C ILE A 485 10.37 -13.55 10.97
N THR A 486 11.21 -12.88 10.20
CA THR A 486 12.55 -12.42 10.62
C THR A 486 12.67 -10.89 10.66
N ASP A 487 11.63 -10.17 10.25
CA ASP A 487 11.68 -8.77 9.81
C ASP A 487 10.92 -7.83 10.76
N VAL A 488 11.22 -7.93 12.05
CA VAL A 488 10.64 -7.08 13.11
C VAL A 488 10.81 -5.58 12.78
N ASP A 489 11.91 -5.21 12.13
CA ASP A 489 12.23 -3.83 11.78
C ASP A 489 11.25 -3.24 10.75
N THR A 490 10.88 -4.00 9.71
CA THR A 490 9.92 -3.50 8.71
C THR A 490 8.53 -3.28 9.32
N ILE A 491 8.14 -4.11 10.28
CA ILE A 491 6.86 -3.92 11.00
C ILE A 491 6.90 -2.63 11.82
N GLN A 492 8.05 -2.30 12.42
CA GLN A 492 8.21 -1.04 13.17
C GLN A 492 8.15 0.19 12.26
N GLN A 493 8.66 0.08 11.03
CA GLN A 493 8.65 1.17 10.05
C GLN A 493 7.26 1.55 9.52
N MET A 494 6.25 0.68 9.66
CA MET A 494 4.84 0.99 9.33
C MET A 494 4.19 1.98 10.31
N GLY A 495 4.85 2.28 11.42
CA GLY A 495 4.33 3.16 12.47
C GLY A 495 3.56 2.39 13.56
N PRO A 496 2.63 3.05 14.27
CA PRO A 496 1.88 2.45 15.37
C PRO A 496 1.13 1.18 14.94
N ARG A 497 1.27 0.11 15.73
CA ARG A 497 0.61 -1.18 15.50
C ARG A 497 -0.82 -1.20 16.04
N THR A 498 -1.63 -0.22 15.62
CA THR A 498 -3.04 -0.09 16.00
C THR A 498 -3.92 -0.29 14.77
N CYS A 499 -5.09 -0.91 14.96
CA CYS A 499 -6.07 -1.13 13.89
C CYS A 499 -6.41 0.18 13.16
N GLN A 500 -6.55 1.29 13.91
CA GLN A 500 -6.83 2.61 13.35
C GLN A 500 -5.77 3.09 12.35
N ASN A 501 -4.49 2.81 12.60
CA ASN A 501 -3.40 3.14 11.66
C ASN A 501 -3.57 2.39 10.33
N TRP A 502 -4.06 1.15 10.37
CA TRP A 502 -4.21 0.34 9.17
C TRP A 502 -5.42 0.74 8.32
N ILE A 503 -6.50 1.24 8.90
CA ILE A 503 -7.72 1.60 8.15
C ILE A 503 -7.76 3.05 7.68
N LYS A 504 -7.03 3.96 8.34
CA LYS A 504 -6.94 5.36 7.90
C LYS A 504 -5.93 5.47 6.75
N THR A 505 -6.42 5.25 5.53
CA THR A 505 -5.59 5.15 4.32
C THR A 505 -5.90 6.20 3.26
N VAL A 506 -4.91 6.45 2.41
CA VAL A 506 -5.05 7.17 1.14
C VAL A 506 -4.75 6.17 0.02
N ASP A 507 -5.62 6.13 -0.99
CA ASP A 507 -5.47 5.25 -2.14
C ASP A 507 -4.88 6.04 -3.32
N MET A 508 -3.62 5.75 -3.63
CA MET A 508 -2.86 6.39 -4.73
C MET A 508 -2.66 5.45 -5.92
N ARG A 509 -3.36 4.30 -5.94
CA ARG A 509 -3.27 3.35 -7.05
C ARG A 509 -3.75 4.02 -8.34
N ASP A 510 -2.89 4.00 -9.35
CA ASP A 510 -3.19 4.56 -10.66
C ASP A 510 -3.78 3.48 -11.56
N PHE A 511 -5.06 3.62 -11.88
CA PHE A 511 -5.76 2.76 -12.84
C PHE A 511 -5.97 3.45 -14.20
N ALA A 512 -5.21 4.51 -14.47
CA ALA A 512 -5.18 5.22 -15.73
C ALA A 512 -3.75 5.23 -16.33
N ALA A 513 -2.95 4.22 -15.97
CA ALA A 513 -1.55 4.11 -16.37
C ALA A 513 -1.38 3.48 -17.78
N ALA A 514 -2.41 2.79 -18.30
CA ALA A 514 -2.44 2.21 -19.64
C ALA A 514 -3.32 3.03 -20.60
N PHE A 515 -4.26 2.37 -21.29
CA PHE A 515 -5.16 2.95 -22.28
C PHE A 515 -6.62 2.89 -21.81
N ASP A 516 -7.40 3.94 -22.14
CA ASP A 516 -8.84 3.99 -21.88
C ASP A 516 -9.55 4.58 -23.12
N TYR A 517 -10.45 3.79 -23.71
CA TYR A 517 -11.29 4.19 -24.85
C TYR A 517 -12.78 4.29 -24.46
N GLY A 518 -13.04 4.72 -23.22
CA GLY A 518 -14.37 4.72 -22.60
C GLY A 518 -14.65 3.45 -21.77
N TYR A 519 -13.64 2.61 -21.55
CA TYR A 519 -13.70 1.38 -20.79
C TYR A 519 -12.34 1.09 -20.16
N ASN A 520 -12.31 1.07 -18.83
CA ASN A 520 -11.09 0.93 -18.06
C ASN A 520 -10.74 -0.56 -17.84
N VAL A 521 -9.84 -1.09 -18.67
CA VAL A 521 -9.40 -2.49 -18.61
C VAL A 521 -8.66 -2.83 -17.31
N GLU A 522 -7.90 -1.89 -16.77
CA GLU A 522 -7.10 -2.08 -15.55
C GLU A 522 -8.01 -2.38 -14.35
N ARG A 523 -9.05 -1.57 -14.16
CA ARG A 523 -10.06 -1.78 -13.10
C ARG A 523 -10.82 -3.07 -13.28
N ALA A 524 -11.26 -3.36 -14.51
CA ALA A 524 -12.03 -4.57 -14.82
C ALA A 524 -11.24 -5.84 -14.49
N LEU A 525 -9.95 -5.87 -14.81
CA LEU A 525 -9.08 -7.01 -14.54
C LEU A 525 -8.66 -7.11 -13.07
N HIS A 526 -8.46 -5.97 -12.40
CA HIS A 526 -8.03 -5.94 -10.99
C HIS A 526 -9.15 -6.32 -10.01
N ALA A 527 -10.39 -5.90 -10.28
CA ALA A 527 -11.53 -6.19 -9.41
C ALA A 527 -11.88 -7.68 -9.44
N ARG A 528 -11.77 -8.44 -8.34
CA ARG A 528 -12.30 -9.83 -8.22
C ARG A 528 -13.58 -9.75 -7.39
N GLY A 529 -14.71 -10.28 -7.90
CA GLY A 529 -16.02 -10.14 -7.25
C GLY A 529 -16.73 -8.80 -7.51
N GLY A 530 -16.32 -8.08 -8.56
CA GLY A 530 -16.93 -6.82 -9.00
C GLY A 530 -16.38 -5.55 -8.34
N THR A 531 -15.54 -5.69 -7.32
CA THR A 531 -15.06 -4.57 -6.49
C THR A 531 -13.55 -4.67 -6.22
N LEU A 532 -12.90 -3.51 -6.04
CA LEU A 532 -11.46 -3.42 -5.76
C LEU A 532 -11.21 -3.72 -4.27
N PRO A 533 -10.05 -4.30 -3.90
CA PRO A 533 -9.67 -4.46 -2.49
C PRO A 533 -9.69 -3.11 -1.77
N GLY A 534 -10.42 -3.08 -0.65
CA GLY A 534 -10.61 -1.92 0.21
C GLY A 534 -10.47 -2.28 1.70
N THR A 535 -11.17 -1.56 2.57
CA THR A 535 -11.01 -1.68 4.03
C THR A 535 -11.32 -3.09 4.57
N ALA A 536 -12.37 -3.76 4.08
CA ALA A 536 -12.71 -5.10 4.57
C ALA A 536 -11.60 -6.13 4.25
N TRP A 537 -11.01 -6.00 3.05
CA TRP A 537 -9.90 -6.86 2.62
C TRP A 537 -8.68 -6.70 3.53
N LEU A 538 -8.34 -5.46 3.92
CA LEU A 538 -7.29 -5.22 4.92
C LEU A 538 -7.63 -5.83 6.27
N LEU A 539 -8.86 -5.63 6.76
CA LEU A 539 -9.28 -6.09 8.09
C LEU A 539 -9.26 -7.62 8.22
N TYR A 540 -9.79 -8.35 7.23
CA TYR A 540 -9.72 -9.81 7.22
C TYR A 540 -8.28 -10.33 7.07
N GLY A 541 -7.46 -9.66 6.26
CA GLY A 541 -6.03 -9.97 6.17
C GLY A 541 -5.29 -9.79 7.50
N LEU A 542 -5.60 -8.72 8.24
CA LEU A 542 -5.07 -8.47 9.58
C LEU A 542 -5.55 -9.50 10.60
N ALA A 543 -6.80 -9.97 10.50
CA ALA A 543 -7.32 -11.00 11.39
C ALA A 543 -6.57 -12.32 11.17
N ALA A 544 -6.32 -12.69 9.92
CA ALA A 544 -5.52 -13.86 9.57
C ALA A 544 -4.05 -13.73 10.03
N ASP A 545 -3.45 -12.56 9.86
CA ASP A 545 -2.10 -12.27 10.36
C ASP A 545 -2.02 -12.42 11.89
N ALA A 546 -2.93 -11.77 12.62
CA ALA A 546 -2.94 -11.79 14.08
C ALA A 546 -3.18 -13.21 14.61
N ALA A 547 -4.13 -13.95 14.04
CA ALA A 547 -4.42 -15.34 14.43
C ALA A 547 -3.18 -16.23 14.24
N TRP A 548 -2.56 -16.15 13.07
CA TRP A 548 -1.35 -16.91 12.76
C TRP A 548 -0.19 -16.56 13.69
N CYS A 549 0.07 -15.27 13.88
CA CYS A 549 1.23 -14.79 14.63
C CYS A 549 1.15 -15.08 16.13
N LEU A 550 -0.04 -14.94 16.72
CA LEU A 550 -0.27 -15.37 18.10
C LEU A 550 -0.04 -16.88 18.27
N GLY A 551 -0.41 -17.69 17.28
CA GLY A 551 -0.17 -19.13 17.29
C GLY A 551 1.30 -19.54 17.20
N VAL A 552 2.11 -18.79 16.44
CA VAL A 552 3.54 -19.09 16.24
C VAL A 552 4.48 -18.27 17.15
N ASP A 553 3.96 -17.51 18.11
CA ASP A 553 4.69 -16.55 18.95
C ASP A 553 5.52 -15.52 18.15
N ALA A 554 4.96 -15.00 17.06
CA ALA A 554 5.53 -13.92 16.29
C ALA A 554 4.80 -12.59 16.56
N PRO A 555 5.45 -11.43 16.35
CA PRO A 555 4.76 -10.14 16.52
C PRO A 555 3.69 -9.97 15.44
N PRO A 556 2.41 -9.74 15.82
CA PRO A 556 1.35 -9.40 14.87
C PRO A 556 1.54 -7.97 14.33
N LEU A 557 0.95 -7.71 13.16
CA LEU A 557 0.92 -6.37 12.55
C LEU A 557 0.12 -5.34 13.37
N VAL A 558 -0.87 -5.82 14.13
CA VAL A 558 -1.69 -5.03 15.06
C VAL A 558 -1.61 -5.63 16.47
N GLN A 559 -1.47 -4.79 17.48
CA GLN A 559 -1.40 -5.20 18.89
C GLN A 559 -2.76 -5.14 19.60
N ASP A 560 -3.70 -4.37 19.06
CA ASP A 560 -5.07 -4.18 19.55
C ASP A 560 -6.05 -5.11 18.82
N ALA A 561 -5.76 -6.41 18.79
CA ALA A 561 -6.54 -7.40 18.04
C ALA A 561 -8.02 -7.53 18.50
N GLU A 562 -8.33 -7.22 19.75
CA GLU A 562 -9.73 -7.13 20.24
C GLU A 562 -10.48 -5.98 19.55
N GLN A 563 -9.80 -4.84 19.37
CA GLN A 563 -10.35 -3.68 18.64
C GLN A 563 -10.48 -3.98 17.14
N LEU A 564 -9.60 -4.81 16.58
CA LEU A 564 -9.74 -5.29 15.20
C LEU A 564 -11.06 -6.05 15.01
N LEU A 565 -11.38 -7.01 15.89
CA LEU A 565 -12.62 -7.77 15.84
C LEU A 565 -13.85 -6.85 15.99
N SER A 566 -13.81 -5.88 16.90
CA SER A 566 -14.92 -4.95 17.09
C SER A 566 -15.18 -4.07 15.86
N VAL A 567 -14.12 -3.63 15.16
CA VAL A 567 -14.22 -2.86 13.91
C VAL A 567 -14.81 -3.70 12.79
N ILE A 568 -14.43 -4.97 12.67
CA ILE A 568 -15.01 -5.89 11.67
C ILE A 568 -16.51 -6.09 11.91
N GLU A 569 -16.92 -6.30 13.17
CA GLU A 569 -18.34 -6.46 13.52
C GLU A 569 -19.14 -5.18 13.27
N ALA A 570 -18.58 -4.00 13.54
CA ALA A 570 -19.20 -2.73 13.20
C ALA A 570 -19.37 -2.57 11.67
N LEU A 571 -18.37 -2.99 10.88
CA LEU A 571 -18.44 -2.96 9.43
C LEU A 571 -19.56 -3.88 8.90
N LYS A 572 -19.66 -5.11 9.44
CA LYS A 572 -20.75 -6.05 9.08
C LYS A 572 -22.13 -5.47 9.33
N LYS A 573 -22.34 -4.84 10.49
CA LYS A 573 -23.59 -4.17 10.83
C LYS A 573 -23.91 -3.02 9.88
N SER A 574 -22.90 -2.24 9.47
CA SER A 574 -23.10 -1.11 8.56
C SER A 574 -23.51 -1.51 7.14
N ILE A 575 -23.19 -2.73 6.70
CA ILE A 575 -23.43 -3.23 5.34
C ILE A 575 -24.73 -4.08 5.27
N SER A 576 -25.44 -4.25 6.39
CA SER A 576 -26.69 -5.03 6.52
C SER A 576 -26.57 -6.42 5.90
N VAL A 577 -25.53 -7.17 6.29
CA VAL A 577 -25.26 -8.52 5.77
C VAL A 577 -26.35 -9.52 6.17
N GLU A 578 -27.04 -9.27 7.28
CA GLU A 578 -28.05 -10.17 7.87
C GLU A 578 -29.27 -10.40 6.94
N ASP A 579 -29.51 -9.51 5.97
CA ASP A 579 -30.62 -9.59 5.00
C ASP A 579 -30.19 -10.09 3.60
N VAL A 580 -28.97 -10.61 3.45
CA VAL A 580 -28.40 -10.97 2.14
C VAL A 580 -28.67 -12.44 1.78
N PRO A 581 -29.24 -12.74 0.60
CA PRO A 581 -29.70 -14.09 0.25
C PRO A 581 -28.59 -15.11 -0.09
N SER A 582 -27.34 -14.66 -0.31
CA SER A 582 -26.22 -15.56 -0.63
C SER A 582 -24.85 -15.03 -0.18
N THR A 583 -23.90 -15.95 0.07
CA THR A 583 -22.51 -15.63 0.44
C THR A 583 -21.81 -14.74 -0.59
N GLU A 584 -22.09 -14.94 -1.88
CA GLU A 584 -21.50 -14.17 -2.97
C GLU A 584 -21.95 -12.70 -2.94
N SER A 585 -23.24 -12.47 -2.71
CA SER A 585 -23.78 -11.11 -2.60
C SER A 585 -23.23 -10.40 -1.35
N ALA A 586 -23.02 -11.14 -0.25
CA ALA A 586 -22.37 -10.59 0.93
C ALA A 586 -20.91 -10.22 0.63
N ALA A 587 -20.13 -11.13 0.06
CA ALA A 587 -18.72 -10.93 -0.26
C ALA A 587 -18.49 -9.73 -1.19
N SER A 588 -19.30 -9.59 -2.24
CA SER A 588 -19.19 -8.50 -3.20
C SER A 588 -19.38 -7.12 -2.55
N ARG A 589 -20.29 -7.00 -1.57
CA ARG A 589 -20.48 -5.76 -0.79
C ARG A 589 -19.25 -5.38 0.03
N PHE A 590 -18.40 -6.34 0.39
CA PHE A 590 -17.16 -6.10 1.12
C PHE A 590 -15.93 -5.86 0.25
N GLY A 591 -16.02 -5.97 -1.08
CA GLY A 591 -14.79 -5.93 -1.89
C GLY A 591 -14.08 -7.28 -2.03
N LEU A 592 -14.77 -8.39 -1.75
CA LEU A 592 -14.17 -9.72 -1.57
C LEU A 592 -14.78 -10.73 -2.53
N THR A 593 -14.02 -11.79 -2.85
CA THR A 593 -14.61 -13.02 -3.40
C THR A 593 -15.31 -13.82 -2.30
N SER A 594 -16.19 -14.74 -2.68
CA SER A 594 -16.82 -15.68 -1.73
C SER A 594 -15.78 -16.46 -0.91
N ALA A 595 -14.69 -16.90 -1.55
CA ALA A 595 -13.60 -17.59 -0.88
C ALA A 595 -12.87 -16.68 0.12
N GLU A 596 -12.55 -15.43 -0.26
CA GLU A 596 -11.90 -14.46 0.63
C GLU A 596 -12.79 -14.13 1.84
N PHE A 597 -14.11 -13.98 1.63
CA PHE A 597 -15.06 -13.72 2.72
C PHE A 597 -15.13 -14.89 3.72
N LEU A 598 -15.28 -16.12 3.23
CA LEU A 598 -15.33 -17.31 4.09
C LEU A 598 -14.01 -17.56 4.83
N ALA A 599 -12.87 -17.38 4.16
CA ALA A 599 -11.56 -17.44 4.78
C ALA A 599 -11.38 -16.35 5.84
N GLY A 600 -11.88 -15.14 5.58
CA GLY A 600 -11.92 -14.05 6.54
C GLY A 600 -12.74 -14.37 7.79
N GLU A 601 -13.93 -14.96 7.63
CA GLU A 601 -14.75 -15.42 8.76
C GLU A 601 -14.05 -16.49 9.59
N ALA A 602 -13.38 -17.45 8.95
CA ALA A 602 -12.58 -18.45 9.64
C ALA A 602 -11.42 -17.80 10.42
N ALA A 603 -10.73 -16.83 9.81
CA ALA A 603 -9.63 -16.10 10.44
C ALA A 603 -10.09 -15.28 11.66
N CYS A 604 -11.23 -14.60 11.60
CA CYS A 604 -11.79 -13.87 12.73
C CYS A 604 -12.09 -14.78 13.92
N ARG A 605 -12.71 -15.95 13.66
CA ARG A 605 -13.01 -16.93 14.72
C ARG A 605 -11.74 -17.56 15.29
N ALA A 606 -10.75 -17.83 14.42
CA ALA A 606 -9.45 -18.33 14.84
C ALA A 606 -8.70 -17.31 15.71
N LEU A 607 -8.78 -16.02 15.38
CA LEU A 607 -8.21 -14.95 16.19
C LEU A 607 -8.85 -14.90 17.59
N THR A 608 -10.17 -15.06 17.70
CA THR A 608 -10.85 -15.17 19.00
C THR A 608 -10.27 -16.30 19.85
N VAL A 609 -10.10 -17.49 19.28
CA VAL A 609 -9.47 -18.63 19.96
C VAL A 609 -8.03 -18.31 20.37
N ALA A 610 -7.22 -17.73 19.47
CA ALA A 610 -5.84 -17.38 19.76
C ALA A 610 -5.72 -16.36 20.91
N LEU A 611 -6.59 -15.35 20.95
CA LEU A 611 -6.63 -14.36 22.02
C LEU A 611 -6.98 -15.00 23.37
N MET A 612 -7.97 -15.90 23.40
CA MET A 612 -8.31 -16.65 24.61
C MET A 612 -7.14 -17.50 25.11
N LEU A 613 -6.45 -18.21 24.20
CA LEU A 613 -5.31 -19.04 24.54
C LEU A 613 -4.12 -18.21 25.06
N HIS A 614 -3.92 -17.00 24.52
CA HIS A 614 -2.85 -16.10 24.93
C HIS A 614 -3.17 -15.38 26.25
N SER A 615 -4.44 -15.02 26.50
CA SER A 615 -4.89 -14.36 27.73
C SER A 615 -4.98 -15.29 28.94
N MET A 616 -5.03 -16.61 28.74
CA MET A 616 -4.95 -17.64 29.80
C MET A 616 -3.76 -17.51 30.75
N ASN A 617 -2.74 -16.75 30.33
CA ASN A 617 -1.59 -16.43 31.18
C ASN A 617 -1.92 -15.39 32.28
N MET A 618 -3.10 -14.74 32.27
CA MET A 618 -3.41 -13.55 33.09
C MET A 618 -4.67 -13.64 33.99
N THR A 619 -5.71 -14.46 33.71
CA THR A 619 -6.99 -14.47 34.49
C THR A 619 -7.64 -15.87 34.65
N GLU A 620 -8.70 -15.98 35.47
CA GLU A 620 -9.55 -17.18 35.62
C GLU A 620 -10.11 -17.65 34.26
N PHE A 621 -10.10 -18.96 34.03
CA PHE A 621 -10.39 -19.59 32.73
C PHE A 621 -11.84 -20.08 32.64
N ASP A 622 -12.56 -19.63 31.62
CA ASP A 622 -13.89 -20.14 31.24
C ASP A 622 -13.74 -21.17 30.09
N GLY A 623 -13.80 -22.45 30.46
CA GLY A 623 -13.66 -23.57 29.52
C GLY A 623 -14.82 -23.71 28.54
N ASP A 624 -16.03 -23.31 28.92
CA ASP A 624 -17.22 -23.44 28.07
C ASP A 624 -17.20 -22.40 26.96
N HIS A 625 -16.74 -21.19 27.27
CA HIS A 625 -16.60 -20.14 26.26
C HIS A 625 -15.56 -20.50 25.18
N LEU A 626 -14.43 -21.09 25.58
CA LEU A 626 -13.43 -21.59 24.63
C LEU A 626 -13.97 -22.76 23.80
N ALA A 627 -14.72 -23.69 24.40
CA ALA A 627 -15.33 -24.80 23.66
C ALA A 627 -16.25 -24.30 22.53
N ASN A 628 -17.10 -23.31 22.84
CA ASN A 628 -17.98 -22.68 21.87
C ASN A 628 -17.21 -21.95 20.75
N ALA A 629 -16.11 -21.27 21.10
CA ALA A 629 -15.25 -20.61 20.12
C ALA A 629 -14.61 -21.63 19.15
N VAL A 630 -14.12 -22.76 19.65
CA VAL A 630 -13.55 -23.84 18.83
C VAL A 630 -14.57 -24.43 17.87
N GLU A 631 -15.80 -24.66 18.33
CA GLU A 631 -16.87 -25.16 17.46
C GLU A 631 -17.27 -24.12 16.40
N SER A 632 -17.26 -22.84 16.75
CA SER A 632 -17.48 -21.76 15.79
C SER A 632 -16.41 -21.74 14.69
N VAL A 633 -15.13 -21.98 15.03
CA VAL A 633 -14.04 -22.12 14.04
C VAL A 633 -14.29 -23.32 13.14
N ARG A 634 -14.65 -24.48 13.70
CA ARG A 634 -14.96 -25.68 12.93
C ARG A 634 -16.04 -25.41 11.88
N ALA A 635 -17.16 -24.81 12.30
CA ALA A 635 -18.25 -24.46 11.39
C ALA A 635 -17.81 -23.47 10.28
N ALA A 636 -16.90 -22.54 10.57
CA ALA A 636 -16.37 -21.63 9.53
C ALA A 636 -15.45 -22.36 8.54
N VAL A 637 -14.61 -23.27 9.01
CA VAL A 637 -13.73 -24.08 8.14
C VAL A 637 -14.57 -24.98 7.23
N GLU A 638 -15.60 -25.62 7.77
CA GLU A 638 -16.53 -26.46 6.99
C GLU A 638 -17.28 -25.64 5.93
N ALA A 639 -17.63 -24.38 6.23
CA ALA A 639 -18.29 -23.47 5.30
C ALA A 639 -17.43 -23.10 4.07
N ILE A 640 -16.09 -23.19 4.16
CA ILE A 640 -15.20 -23.00 2.99
C ILE A 640 -15.43 -24.10 1.94
N ASN A 641 -15.88 -25.28 2.36
CA ASN A 641 -16.25 -26.42 1.51
C ASN A 641 -15.15 -26.84 0.52
N VAL A 642 -14.00 -27.23 1.07
CA VAL A 642 -12.85 -27.73 0.29
C VAL A 642 -13.25 -28.93 -0.57
N GLU A 643 -14.11 -29.83 -0.10
CA GLU A 643 -14.53 -31.01 -0.87
C GLU A 643 -15.28 -30.64 -2.16
N MET A 644 -16.19 -29.67 -2.12
CA MET A 644 -16.86 -29.16 -3.33
C MET A 644 -15.85 -28.52 -4.28
N MET A 645 -14.89 -27.76 -3.75
CA MET A 645 -13.84 -27.12 -4.54
C MET A 645 -13.01 -28.15 -5.31
N LEU A 646 -12.61 -29.24 -4.65
CA LEU A 646 -11.75 -30.28 -5.24
C LEU A 646 -12.49 -31.25 -6.18
N SER A 647 -13.82 -31.35 -6.08
CA SER A 647 -14.64 -32.24 -6.92
C SER A 647 -15.03 -31.63 -8.27
N THR A 648 -14.87 -30.31 -8.43
CA THR A 648 -15.11 -29.62 -9.70
C THR A 648 -13.88 -29.77 -10.61
N PRO A 649 -14.02 -30.17 -11.88
CA PRO A 649 -12.88 -30.26 -12.79
C PRO A 649 -12.28 -28.87 -13.05
N ASP A 650 -10.96 -28.75 -12.89
CA ASP A 650 -10.19 -27.59 -13.31
C ASP A 650 -9.55 -27.87 -14.67
N GLN A 651 -9.60 -26.91 -15.59
CA GLN A 651 -8.98 -27.06 -16.90
C GLN A 651 -7.54 -26.52 -16.93
N VAL A 652 -7.25 -25.47 -16.18
CA VAL A 652 -5.94 -24.79 -16.19
C VAL A 652 -5.60 -24.24 -14.79
N THR A 653 -6.32 -23.22 -14.34
CA THR A 653 -6.07 -22.48 -13.08
C THR A 653 -7.36 -21.91 -12.48
N ASP A 654 -8.52 -22.41 -12.92
CA ASP A 654 -9.82 -21.78 -12.64
C ASP A 654 -10.15 -21.75 -11.14
N ARG A 655 -9.68 -22.75 -10.38
CA ARG A 655 -9.84 -22.90 -8.92
C ARG A 655 -8.57 -22.65 -8.13
N LEU A 656 -7.43 -22.42 -8.78
CA LEU A 656 -6.14 -22.24 -8.11
C LEU A 656 -6.20 -21.16 -7.02
N PHE A 657 -6.85 -20.03 -7.32
CA PHE A 657 -7.05 -18.93 -6.38
C PHE A 657 -7.84 -19.34 -5.13
N ASP A 658 -8.94 -20.08 -5.32
CA ASP A 658 -9.79 -20.54 -4.22
C ASP A 658 -9.03 -21.56 -3.35
N CYS A 659 -8.23 -22.43 -3.97
CA CYS A 659 -7.39 -23.40 -3.27
C CYS A 659 -6.33 -22.72 -2.40
N TYR A 660 -5.65 -21.69 -2.91
CA TYR A 660 -4.72 -20.89 -2.11
C TYR A 660 -5.42 -20.15 -0.97
N THR A 661 -6.62 -19.62 -1.22
CA THR A 661 -7.41 -18.92 -0.19
C THR A 661 -7.82 -19.88 0.93
N ALA A 662 -8.24 -21.10 0.59
CA ALA A 662 -8.55 -22.14 1.56
C ALA A 662 -7.31 -22.60 2.34
N ALA A 663 -6.18 -22.79 1.66
CA ALA A 663 -4.91 -23.14 2.30
C ALA A 663 -4.44 -22.05 3.29
N ASP A 664 -4.55 -20.77 2.91
CA ASP A 664 -4.22 -19.64 3.78
C ASP A 664 -5.03 -19.66 5.09
N ALA A 665 -6.35 -19.83 4.98
CA ALA A 665 -7.25 -19.96 6.12
C ALA A 665 -6.89 -21.17 6.99
N CYS A 666 -6.60 -22.31 6.37
CA CYS A 666 -6.19 -23.53 7.07
C CYS A 666 -4.89 -23.32 7.85
N TYR A 667 -3.88 -22.67 7.26
CA TYR A 667 -2.64 -22.37 7.98
C TYR A 667 -2.85 -21.43 9.16
N ALA A 668 -3.68 -20.39 9.00
CA ALA A 668 -4.00 -19.47 10.09
C ALA A 668 -4.73 -20.19 11.24
N VAL A 669 -5.74 -21.01 10.93
CA VAL A 669 -6.48 -21.81 11.93
C VAL A 669 -5.57 -22.84 12.62
N PHE A 670 -4.75 -23.56 11.85
CA PHE A 670 -3.87 -24.58 12.37
C PHE A 670 -2.88 -24.03 13.41
N SER A 671 -2.33 -22.84 13.15
CA SER A 671 -1.44 -22.15 14.08
C SER A 671 -2.19 -21.54 15.26
N ALA A 672 -3.32 -20.86 15.02
CA ALA A 672 -4.11 -20.20 16.07
C ALA A 672 -4.62 -21.18 17.15
N CYS A 673 -4.91 -22.42 16.76
CA CYS A 673 -5.34 -23.47 17.67
C CYS A 673 -4.18 -24.26 18.32
N ASP A 674 -2.93 -23.82 18.17
CA ASP A 674 -1.77 -24.51 18.76
C ASP A 674 -1.76 -24.38 20.29
N VAL A 675 -2.08 -25.48 20.96
CA VAL A 675 -1.95 -25.60 22.41
C VAL A 675 -0.56 -26.14 22.71
N ARG A 676 0.39 -25.24 22.97
CA ARG A 676 1.65 -25.65 23.61
C ARG A 676 1.29 -26.13 25.01
N ASN A 677 1.44 -27.44 25.27
CA ASN A 677 1.07 -28.17 26.51
C ASN A 677 0.74 -27.25 27.70
N ASN A 678 -0.54 -26.86 27.80
CA ASN A 678 -1.02 -25.98 28.85
C ASN A 678 -1.93 -26.79 29.79
N ASP A 679 -1.42 -27.09 30.98
CA ASP A 679 -2.09 -27.90 31.99
C ASP A 679 -3.40 -27.26 32.51
N ARG A 680 -3.69 -26.01 32.15
CA ARG A 680 -4.91 -25.28 32.54
C ARG A 680 -6.13 -25.60 31.66
N ILE A 681 -5.93 -26.20 30.50
CA ILE A 681 -7.02 -26.49 29.57
C ILE A 681 -7.65 -27.84 29.92
N SER A 682 -8.98 -27.88 30.03
CA SER A 682 -9.70 -29.11 30.33
C SER A 682 -9.49 -30.18 29.25
N GLY A 683 -9.47 -31.46 29.66
CA GLY A 683 -9.30 -32.60 28.75
C GLY A 683 -10.24 -32.61 27.53
N PRO A 684 -11.56 -32.33 27.69
CA PRO A 684 -12.50 -32.27 26.57
C PRO A 684 -12.17 -31.17 25.55
N VAL A 685 -11.88 -29.95 26.02
CA VAL A 685 -11.58 -28.81 25.14
C VAL A 685 -10.25 -29.01 24.41
N MET A 686 -9.24 -29.56 25.11
CA MET A 686 -7.97 -29.94 24.49
C MET A 686 -8.16 -30.99 23.39
N THR A 687 -9.09 -31.93 23.57
CA THR A 687 -9.45 -32.93 22.55
C THR A 687 -10.11 -32.29 21.34
N SER A 688 -11.04 -31.35 21.55
CA SER A 688 -11.67 -30.59 20.45
C SER A 688 -10.68 -29.76 19.64
N LEU A 689 -9.73 -29.09 20.31
CA LEU A 689 -8.64 -28.34 19.64
C LEU A 689 -7.74 -29.23 18.79
N ARG A 690 -7.33 -30.39 19.33
CA ARG A 690 -6.54 -31.38 18.57
C ARG A 690 -7.32 -31.92 17.38
N SER A 691 -8.59 -32.29 17.58
CA SER A 691 -9.47 -32.74 16.50
C SER A 691 -9.64 -31.71 15.39
N LEU A 692 -9.81 -30.43 15.74
CA LEU A 692 -9.90 -29.35 14.76
C LEU A 692 -8.59 -29.21 13.95
N ARG A 693 -7.44 -29.26 14.63
CA ARG A 693 -6.13 -29.21 13.93
C ARG A 693 -5.91 -30.41 13.02
N ASP A 694 -6.27 -31.60 13.46
CA ASP A 694 -6.16 -32.82 12.65
C ASP A 694 -7.07 -32.73 11.42
N HIS A 695 -8.29 -32.22 11.58
CA HIS A 695 -9.21 -31.96 10.46
C HIS A 695 -8.61 -30.96 9.46
N VAL A 696 -8.13 -29.81 9.93
CA VAL A 696 -7.49 -28.79 9.06
C VAL A 696 -6.25 -29.35 8.35
N LYS A 697 -5.45 -30.19 9.03
CA LYS A 697 -4.30 -30.87 8.44
C LYS A 697 -4.71 -31.86 7.33
N GLN A 698 -5.84 -32.55 7.50
CA GLN A 698 -6.39 -33.41 6.45
C GLN A 698 -6.86 -32.59 5.24
N LEU A 699 -7.51 -31.43 5.46
CA LEU A 699 -7.90 -30.53 4.38
C LEU A 699 -6.69 -30.02 3.59
N LEU A 700 -5.62 -29.61 4.27
CA LEU A 700 -4.35 -29.24 3.62
C LEU A 700 -3.76 -30.40 2.80
N ALA A 701 -3.75 -31.61 3.35
CA ALA A 701 -3.27 -32.79 2.62
C ALA A 701 -4.11 -33.07 1.36
N SER A 702 -5.43 -32.88 1.43
CA SER A 702 -6.33 -33.00 0.27
C SER A 702 -6.05 -31.94 -0.79
N LEU A 703 -5.82 -30.68 -0.40
CA LEU A 703 -5.42 -29.59 -1.30
C LEU A 703 -4.10 -29.92 -2.00
N HIS A 704 -3.09 -30.37 -1.25
CA HIS A 704 -1.78 -30.75 -1.82
C HIS A 704 -1.92 -31.96 -2.78
N GLY A 705 -2.76 -32.95 -2.43
CA GLY A 705 -3.05 -34.10 -3.28
C GLY A 705 -3.70 -33.70 -4.60
N HIS A 706 -4.70 -32.82 -4.54
CA HIS A 706 -5.36 -32.28 -5.73
C HIS A 706 -4.41 -31.47 -6.60
N ALA A 707 -3.59 -30.62 -6.00
CA ALA A 707 -2.61 -29.81 -6.73
C ALA A 707 -1.61 -30.67 -7.53
N LYS A 708 -1.12 -31.78 -6.94
CA LYS A 708 -0.28 -32.76 -7.66
C LYS A 708 -1.02 -33.41 -8.82
N GLN A 709 -2.31 -33.73 -8.64
CA GLN A 709 -3.13 -34.28 -9.72
C GLN A 709 -3.28 -33.27 -10.87
N GLN A 710 -3.58 -31.99 -10.57
CA GLN A 710 -3.72 -30.95 -11.58
C GLN A 710 -2.44 -30.75 -12.40
N GLN A 711 -1.27 -30.75 -11.76
CA GLN A 711 0.02 -30.65 -12.46
C GLN A 711 0.20 -31.71 -13.56
N THR A 712 -0.34 -32.92 -13.35
CA THR A 712 -0.25 -34.02 -14.32
C THR A 712 -1.30 -33.96 -15.43
N LEU A 713 -2.34 -33.13 -15.29
CA LEU A 713 -3.43 -33.01 -16.25
C LEU A 713 -3.24 -31.81 -17.19
N ILE A 714 -2.41 -30.84 -16.81
CA ILE A 714 -2.19 -29.62 -17.58
C ILE A 714 -1.15 -29.86 -18.68
N PHE A 715 -1.62 -29.91 -19.92
CA PHE A 715 -0.80 -30.02 -21.12
C PHE A 715 -1.05 -28.85 -22.09
N PRO A 716 -0.08 -28.51 -22.97
CA PRO A 716 -0.27 -27.48 -23.97
C PRO A 716 -1.52 -27.70 -24.84
N ASP A 717 -1.85 -28.94 -25.18
CA ASP A 717 -2.99 -29.27 -26.03
C ASP A 717 -4.33 -28.90 -25.37
N VAL A 718 -4.46 -29.08 -24.05
CA VAL A 718 -5.65 -28.65 -23.28
C VAL A 718 -5.83 -27.13 -23.38
N VAL A 719 -4.73 -26.39 -23.29
CA VAL A 719 -4.75 -24.93 -23.44
C VAL A 719 -5.08 -24.53 -24.88
N VAL A 720 -4.60 -25.27 -25.89
CA VAL A 720 -4.94 -25.04 -27.30
C VAL A 720 -6.42 -25.24 -27.53
N ASP A 721 -7.00 -26.34 -27.05
CA ASP A 721 -8.43 -26.63 -27.21
C ASP A 721 -9.30 -25.53 -26.59
N ARG A 722 -8.93 -25.09 -25.38
CA ARG A 722 -9.59 -23.96 -24.71
C ARG A 722 -9.43 -22.65 -25.50
N PHE A 723 -8.22 -22.34 -25.95
CA PHE A 723 -7.93 -21.17 -26.78
C PHE A 723 -8.72 -21.18 -28.10
N GLN A 724 -8.96 -22.36 -28.68
CA GLN A 724 -9.59 -22.54 -29.98
C GLN A 724 -11.11 -22.77 -29.96
N GLY A 725 -11.74 -22.78 -28.78
CA GLY A 725 -13.17 -23.10 -28.63
C GLY A 725 -14.15 -22.23 -29.43
N ASP A 726 -13.77 -21.01 -29.82
CA ASP A 726 -14.56 -20.13 -30.72
C ASP A 726 -13.91 -20.12 -32.12
N ALA A 727 -14.55 -20.81 -33.08
CA ALA A 727 -14.00 -20.96 -34.43
C ALA A 727 -13.77 -19.62 -35.16
N GLN A 728 -14.64 -18.63 -34.95
CA GLN A 728 -14.54 -17.32 -35.62
C GLN A 728 -13.37 -16.52 -35.08
N MET A 729 -13.23 -16.43 -33.74
CA MET A 729 -12.10 -15.74 -33.12
C MET A 729 -10.77 -16.47 -33.40
N SER A 730 -10.79 -17.80 -33.39
CA SER A 730 -9.60 -18.62 -33.62
C SER A 730 -9.04 -18.41 -35.01
N LEU A 731 -9.91 -18.33 -36.03
CA LEU A 731 -9.49 -18.03 -37.40
C LEU A 731 -8.80 -16.66 -37.51
N ALA A 732 -9.31 -15.64 -36.81
CA ALA A 732 -8.70 -14.32 -36.79
C ALA A 732 -7.30 -14.31 -36.12
N LEU A 733 -7.09 -15.21 -35.14
CA LEU A 733 -5.84 -15.32 -34.39
C LEU A 733 -4.77 -16.20 -35.05
N GLN A 734 -5.17 -17.20 -35.86
CA GLN A 734 -4.24 -18.09 -36.58
C GLN A 734 -3.24 -17.32 -37.46
N GLY A 735 -3.66 -16.17 -37.99
CA GLY A 735 -2.83 -15.33 -38.85
C GLY A 735 -1.61 -14.68 -38.19
N PHE A 736 -1.47 -14.71 -36.86
CA PHE A 736 -0.33 -14.14 -36.14
C PHE A 736 0.82 -15.13 -35.90
N GLY A 737 0.56 -16.44 -36.01
CA GLY A 737 1.52 -17.50 -35.66
C GLY A 737 1.88 -17.55 -34.17
N GLY A 738 2.61 -18.59 -33.75
CA GLY A 738 3.13 -18.71 -32.38
C GLY A 738 2.13 -19.14 -31.29
N ILE A 739 0.92 -19.57 -31.66
CA ILE A 739 -0.09 -20.07 -30.71
C ILE A 739 0.45 -21.24 -29.88
N GLY A 740 1.15 -22.20 -30.51
CA GLY A 740 1.71 -23.36 -29.80
C GLY A 740 2.72 -22.97 -28.71
N GLU A 741 3.60 -22.00 -28.97
CA GLU A 741 4.56 -21.53 -27.97
C GLU A 741 3.88 -20.75 -26.84
N PHE A 742 2.87 -19.94 -27.16
CA PHE A 742 2.03 -19.26 -26.17
C PHE A 742 1.33 -20.28 -25.24
N CYS A 743 0.64 -21.27 -25.80
CA CYS A 743 -0.06 -22.30 -25.03
C CYS A 743 0.89 -23.14 -24.17
N LYS A 744 2.11 -23.43 -24.65
CA LYS A 744 3.17 -24.06 -23.84
C LYS A 744 3.57 -23.20 -22.64
N GLY A 745 3.76 -21.89 -22.85
CA GLY A 745 4.08 -20.94 -21.78
C GLY A 745 2.97 -20.85 -20.73
N VAL A 746 1.71 -20.78 -21.16
CA VAL A 746 0.54 -20.80 -20.28
C VAL A 746 0.47 -22.10 -19.47
N ALA A 747 0.61 -23.26 -20.13
CA ALA A 747 0.61 -24.55 -19.45
C ALA A 747 1.76 -24.69 -18.43
N ALA A 748 2.95 -24.16 -18.75
CA ALA A 748 4.08 -24.15 -17.83
C ALA A 748 3.79 -23.30 -16.58
N SER A 749 3.29 -22.07 -16.77
CA SER A 749 2.97 -21.18 -15.65
C SER A 749 1.83 -21.71 -14.78
N ALA A 750 0.82 -22.32 -15.39
CA ALA A 750 -0.27 -22.98 -14.66
C ALA A 750 0.25 -24.13 -13.78
N ARG A 751 1.11 -25.01 -14.32
CA ARG A 751 1.72 -26.10 -13.53
C ARG A 751 2.55 -25.59 -12.36
N GLU A 752 3.35 -24.57 -12.60
CA GLU A 752 4.16 -23.91 -11.56
C GLU A 752 3.26 -23.31 -10.47
N GLY A 753 2.12 -22.71 -10.83
CA GLY A 753 1.12 -22.26 -9.86
C GLY A 753 0.54 -23.39 -9.00
N TRP A 754 0.21 -24.54 -9.60
CA TRP A 754 -0.24 -25.70 -8.81
C TRP A 754 0.88 -26.33 -7.97
N GLU A 755 2.13 -26.25 -8.41
CA GLU A 755 3.29 -26.69 -7.62
C GLU A 755 3.37 -25.95 -6.29
N GLY A 756 3.09 -24.65 -6.28
CA GLY A 756 3.14 -23.82 -5.09
C GLY A 756 2.14 -24.12 -3.98
N ILE A 757 1.11 -24.93 -4.24
CA ILE A 757 0.21 -25.42 -3.18
C ILE A 757 0.87 -26.56 -2.39
N CYS A 758 1.77 -27.32 -3.02
CA CYS A 758 2.38 -28.53 -2.46
C CYS A 758 3.52 -28.22 -1.49
#